data_AF-A0A286AFI4-F1
#
_entry.id   AF-A0A286AFI4-F1
#
_cell.length_a   1.000
_cell.length_b   1.000
_cell.length_c   1.000
_cell.angle_alpha   90.00
_cell.angle_beta   90.00
_cell.angle_gamma   90.00
#
_symmetry.space_group_name_H-M   'P 1'
#
loop_
_entity.id
_entity.type
_entity.pdbx_description
1 polymer ?
#
loop_
_entity_poly.entity_id
_entity_poly.type
_entity_poly.pdbx_seq_one_letter_code
_entity_poly.pdbx_strand_id
1 'polypeptide(L)'
;MQRSHTIYWHHAKPYRKEKDPEFSTFGGIHKKLNGNLSSLSFSGIIEKAQRILQQVAEIDCKYRNNETSLISRIYSEIVDLDSLDNIKTTPLPSYKTYELENRIDDYRQQITTNALHNLMRACVISADQLISGLSAKDLHEYIKFKNLNVLVEKALSLETNLFSYIQDCLTQFPPSERTTKQSQIAAQLSKVEDIAVLAGPAGCGKTKISLEWALLKNAQQIIWICPRVQVCQGLFDELISQDYFELSLPSIKIEINTGEFKFINRWENATPEGQHFSGDIVITTIDQIFSAIISHNKVNTLINVLDAHVVFDEFHEYVAMPAFNLLFAELVECKKSQGSLANTLLVSATPHYFFLNTVMEIQPEDIIEMPSFNPSKYSIEFKVFDEILQDESNPLYRVQSSNTIVISNTAQTAQKSFIHNQNIENAILLHSKFKKSDKHKLFDEVYESFKKNSTPKYNVLRAGPIVQASLNITSDYMVSELTTAENFLQRLGRLDRFGANSTPNIYSVAVPELIHQGKGTGAAARFLNRQYSFAATKAWYRFLQTEEIENQIIQLPTLYSLYRKFHETELAKQAMESDLLACFKQGVQLIKNKVVDPITIPPKKSTEKGRSKISKHSLRGENRFVQMAVCEVSQWPKIEFMNQYAYQPPVSDREQFDNLTAALDEIQGYGDSDRNLLAYMKSKHHNIIGGQKAFKDFILLNEARDPEFPVYLSYTPEGLDRVGGESSRHSYAVYYAVCDKQPIGAISIKQLTTNED
;
A
#
# COMPACT_ATOMS: atom_id res chain seq x y z
N MET A 1 11.18 24.91 16.47
CA MET A 1 11.49 23.71 15.66
C MET A 1 10.72 23.70 14.33
N GLN A 2 9.39 23.78 14.35
CA GLN A 2 8.54 23.73 13.13
C GLN A 2 8.89 24.82 12.08
N ARG A 3 9.03 26.08 12.49
CA ARG A 3 9.40 27.18 11.57
C ARG A 3 10.74 26.93 10.87
N SER A 4 11.75 26.50 11.64
CA SER A 4 13.08 26.17 11.13
C SER A 4 13.00 25.02 10.12
N HIS A 5 12.21 23.99 10.41
CA HIS A 5 11.97 22.88 9.48
C HIS A 5 11.33 23.37 8.17
N THR A 6 10.22 24.10 8.24
CA THR A 6 9.49 24.57 7.05
C THR A 6 10.38 25.43 6.15
N ILE A 7 11.08 26.42 6.71
CA ILE A 7 11.97 27.30 5.95
C ILE A 7 13.12 26.49 5.32
N TYR A 8 13.73 25.59 6.10
CA TYR A 8 14.87 24.80 5.67
C TYR A 8 14.51 23.79 4.57
N TRP A 9 13.27 23.30 4.52
CA TRP A 9 12.81 22.28 3.57
C TRP A 9 11.78 22.79 2.54
N HIS A 10 11.62 24.11 2.40
CA HIS A 10 10.71 24.69 1.41
C HIS A 10 11.25 24.54 -0.02
N HIS A 11 12.56 24.55 -0.22
CA HIS A 11 13.20 24.24 -1.50
C HIS A 11 14.00 22.93 -1.44
N ALA A 12 14.04 22.22 -2.56
CA ALA A 12 14.92 21.07 -2.72
C ALA A 12 16.38 21.55 -2.80
N LYS A 13 17.24 20.89 -2.03
CA LYS A 13 18.64 21.28 -1.86
C LYS A 13 19.52 20.67 -2.94
N PRO A 14 20.53 21.39 -3.46
CA PRO A 14 21.50 20.77 -4.35
C PRO A 14 22.05 19.49 -3.76
N TYR A 15 22.16 18.43 -4.57
CA TYR A 15 22.81 17.19 -4.16
C TYR A 15 24.21 17.50 -3.64
N ARG A 16 24.47 17.06 -2.41
CA ARG A 16 25.79 17.10 -1.76
C ARG A 16 26.19 15.67 -1.45
N LYS A 17 27.49 15.35 -1.53
CA LYS A 17 27.97 14.04 -1.08
C LYS A 17 27.56 13.87 0.38
N GLU A 18 26.92 12.74 0.70
CA GLU A 18 26.51 12.45 2.08
C GLU A 18 27.72 12.57 3.01
N LYS A 19 27.54 13.26 4.13
CA LYS A 19 28.53 13.52 5.20
C LYS A 19 29.53 14.65 4.94
N ASP A 20 29.21 15.66 4.13
CA ASP A 20 29.97 16.92 4.21
C ASP A 20 29.73 17.56 5.59
N PRO A 21 30.71 17.55 6.52
CA PRO A 21 30.53 18.07 7.88
C PRO A 21 30.27 19.58 7.87
N GLU A 22 30.62 20.26 6.78
CA GLU A 22 30.44 21.69 6.63
C GLU A 22 28.97 22.04 6.32
N PHE A 23 28.10 21.06 6.07
CA PHE A 23 26.66 21.26 5.84
C PHE A 23 25.77 20.45 6.78
N SER A 24 26.27 20.06 7.96
CA SER A 24 25.49 19.37 9.01
C SER A 24 24.97 20.32 10.11
N THR A 25 25.53 21.53 10.18
CA THR A 25 25.22 22.55 11.20
C THR A 25 25.06 23.94 10.57
N PHE A 26 24.38 24.85 11.28
CA PHE A 26 24.30 26.25 10.84
C PHE A 26 25.68 26.92 10.78
N GLY A 27 26.58 26.59 11.70
CA GLY A 27 27.95 27.12 11.72
C GLY A 27 28.78 26.70 10.51
N GLY A 28 28.67 25.45 10.08
CA GLY A 28 29.30 24.97 8.85
C GLY A 28 28.82 25.74 7.62
N ILE A 29 27.49 25.92 7.49
CA ILE A 29 26.88 26.68 6.39
C ILE A 29 27.41 28.11 6.38
N HIS A 30 27.41 28.77 7.54
CA HIS A 30 27.90 30.15 7.68
C HIS A 30 29.37 30.26 7.26
N LYS A 31 30.24 29.34 7.70
CA LYS A 31 31.66 29.31 7.33
C LYS A 31 31.84 29.18 5.81
N LYS A 32 31.07 28.28 5.17
CA LYS A 32 31.10 28.10 3.71
C LYS A 32 30.59 29.31 2.95
N LEU A 33 29.47 29.89 3.39
CA LEU A 33 28.92 31.08 2.77
C LEU A 33 29.94 32.22 2.85
N ASN A 34 30.42 32.54 4.05
CA ASN A 34 31.36 33.63 4.28
C ASN A 34 32.67 33.45 3.50
N GLY A 35 33.19 32.22 3.38
CA GLY A 35 34.38 31.93 2.59
C GLY A 35 34.21 32.09 1.07
N ASN A 36 32.98 32.16 0.56
CA ASN A 36 32.69 32.35 -0.88
C ASN A 36 32.15 33.75 -1.22
N LEU A 37 31.98 34.62 -0.22
CA LEU A 37 31.55 36.00 -0.44
C LEU A 37 32.73 36.87 -0.87
N SER A 38 32.67 37.45 -2.07
CA SER A 38 33.76 38.28 -2.64
C SER A 38 33.51 39.78 -2.53
N SER A 39 32.27 40.23 -2.70
CA SER A 39 31.93 41.66 -2.81
C SER A 39 30.99 42.18 -1.70
N LEU A 40 30.35 41.30 -0.93
CA LEU A 40 29.40 41.67 0.13
C LEU A 40 29.70 40.85 1.38
N SER A 41 29.87 41.49 2.53
CA SER A 41 30.01 40.76 3.80
C SER A 41 28.71 40.04 4.16
N PHE A 42 28.79 39.01 5.01
CA PHE A 42 27.61 38.35 5.55
C PHE A 42 26.67 39.36 6.25
N SER A 43 27.22 40.29 7.04
CA SER A 43 26.45 41.37 7.66
C SER A 43 25.71 42.22 6.63
N GLY A 44 26.36 42.57 5.52
CA GLY A 44 25.75 43.33 4.42
C GLY A 44 24.63 42.56 3.71
N ILE A 45 24.68 41.23 3.67
CA ILE A 45 23.55 40.41 3.16
C ILE A 45 22.37 40.52 4.11
N ILE A 46 22.61 40.36 5.42
CA ILE A 46 21.55 40.43 6.43
C ILE A 46 20.90 41.82 6.43
N GLU A 47 21.69 42.90 6.37
CA GLU A 47 21.17 44.27 6.27
C GLU A 47 20.30 44.47 5.01
N LYS A 48 20.71 43.94 3.85
CA LYS A 48 19.89 44.00 2.63
C LYS A 48 18.61 43.20 2.77
N ALA A 49 18.68 41.99 3.36
CA ALA A 49 17.50 41.16 3.60
C ALA A 49 16.52 41.86 4.55
N GLN A 50 17.00 42.49 5.62
CA GLN A 50 16.19 43.29 6.54
C GLN A 50 15.49 44.45 5.81
N ARG A 51 16.18 45.19 4.94
CA ARG A 51 15.56 46.27 4.14
C ARG A 51 14.44 45.74 3.24
N ILE A 52 14.64 44.58 2.61
CA ILE A 52 13.59 43.95 1.79
C ILE A 52 12.41 43.56 2.68
N LEU A 53 12.65 42.94 3.83
CA LEU A 53 11.59 42.56 4.77
C LEU A 53 10.83 43.77 5.31
N GLN A 54 11.50 44.90 5.55
CA GLN A 54 10.88 46.18 5.92
C GLN A 54 9.94 46.67 4.81
N GLN A 55 10.39 46.67 3.56
CA GLN A 55 9.54 47.06 2.42
C GLN A 55 8.32 46.15 2.27
N VAL A 56 8.49 44.84 2.45
CA VAL A 56 7.37 43.88 2.43
C VAL A 56 6.43 44.12 3.61
N ALA A 57 6.95 44.43 4.80
CA ALA A 57 6.14 44.77 5.97
C ALA A 57 5.31 46.05 5.75
N GLU A 58 5.87 47.08 5.10
CA GLU A 58 5.12 48.28 4.72
C GLU A 58 3.99 47.98 3.72
N ILE A 59 4.25 47.11 2.74
CA ILE A 59 3.24 46.64 1.79
C ILE A 59 2.13 45.88 2.53
N ASP A 60 2.49 44.98 3.45
CA ASP A 60 1.54 44.20 4.26
C ASP A 60 0.67 45.10 5.15
N CYS A 61 1.24 46.11 5.82
CA CYS A 61 0.48 47.10 6.59
C CYS A 61 -0.56 47.82 5.73
N LYS A 62 -0.16 48.30 4.54
CA LYS A 62 -1.06 48.96 3.58
C LYS A 62 -2.12 47.99 3.03
N TYR A 63 -1.73 46.76 2.73
CA TYR A 63 -2.62 45.72 2.23
C TYR A 63 -3.70 45.37 3.25
N ARG A 64 -3.31 45.09 4.51
CA ARG A 64 -4.22 44.66 5.58
C ARG A 64 -4.90 45.82 6.33
N ASN A 65 -4.51 47.08 6.07
CA ASN A 65 -4.92 48.25 6.86
C ASN A 65 -4.56 48.12 8.36
N ASN A 66 -3.38 47.56 8.65
CA ASN A 66 -2.89 47.41 10.02
C ASN A 66 -1.74 48.39 10.29
N GLU A 67 -1.60 48.80 11.55
CA GLU A 67 -0.48 49.64 11.99
C GLU A 67 0.85 48.87 12.01
N THR A 68 0.82 47.58 12.34
CA THR A 68 2.01 46.73 12.43
C THR A 68 1.84 45.43 11.66
N SER A 69 2.86 45.06 10.88
CA SER A 69 2.92 43.79 10.16
C SER A 69 3.44 42.68 11.09
N LEU A 70 3.03 41.43 10.85
CA LEU A 70 3.66 40.28 11.50
C LEU A 70 5.13 40.10 11.05
N ILE A 71 5.48 40.59 9.86
CA ILE A 71 6.82 40.48 9.28
C ILE A 71 7.83 41.34 10.07
N SER A 72 7.42 42.47 10.65
CA SER A 72 8.35 43.26 11.48
C SER A 72 8.76 42.54 12.76
N ARG A 73 8.08 41.45 13.14
CA ARG A 73 8.42 40.62 14.32
C ARG A 73 9.40 39.48 14.03
N ILE A 74 9.75 39.24 12.75
CA ILE A 74 10.60 38.09 12.38
C ILE A 74 12.09 38.45 12.22
N TYR A 75 12.46 39.73 12.30
CA TYR A 75 13.84 40.19 12.28
C TYR A 75 14.03 41.31 13.31
N SER A 76 15.22 41.37 13.92
CA SER A 76 15.63 42.49 14.77
C SER A 76 16.06 43.68 13.90
N GLU A 77 15.88 44.91 14.38
CA GLU A 77 16.42 46.10 13.69
C GLU A 77 17.95 46.15 13.69
N ILE A 78 18.57 45.58 14.73
CA ILE A 78 20.02 45.48 14.87
C ILE A 78 20.47 44.07 14.47
N VAL A 79 21.48 43.98 13.61
CA VAL A 79 22.14 42.72 13.27
C VAL A 79 23.05 42.31 14.43
N ASP A 80 22.61 41.33 15.21
CA ASP A 80 23.42 40.69 16.25
C ASP A 80 24.15 39.46 15.68
N LEU A 81 25.42 39.64 15.33
CA LEU A 81 26.26 38.55 14.83
C LEU A 81 26.75 37.62 15.95
N ASP A 82 26.77 38.06 17.21
CA ASP A 82 27.21 37.24 18.34
C ASP A 82 26.19 36.11 18.60
N SER A 83 24.92 36.35 18.26
CA SER A 83 23.87 35.32 18.27
C SER A 83 24.19 34.10 17.38
N LEU A 84 25.05 34.23 16.36
CA LEU A 84 25.48 33.11 15.51
C LEU A 84 26.32 32.10 16.27
N ASP A 85 27.10 32.54 17.26
CA ASP A 85 27.94 31.65 18.06
C ASP A 85 27.09 30.67 18.87
N ASN A 86 25.90 31.09 19.30
CA ASN A 86 24.96 30.26 20.04
C ASN A 86 24.33 29.12 19.20
N ILE A 87 24.30 29.26 17.87
CA ILE A 87 23.69 28.27 16.97
C ILE A 87 24.69 27.54 16.07
N LYS A 88 25.99 27.85 16.20
CA LYS A 88 27.06 27.28 15.36
C LYS A 88 27.08 25.75 15.36
N THR A 89 26.88 25.14 16.53
CA THR A 89 26.90 23.68 16.71
C THR A 89 25.52 23.04 16.58
N THR A 90 24.47 23.83 16.44
CA THR A 90 23.10 23.33 16.33
C THR A 90 22.93 22.54 15.02
N PRO A 91 22.42 21.29 15.10
CA PRO A 91 22.17 20.48 13.92
C PRO A 91 21.04 21.07 13.09
N LEU A 92 21.06 20.77 11.80
CA LEU A 92 20.01 21.20 10.88
C LEU A 92 18.72 20.41 11.14
N PRO A 93 17.55 21.01 10.89
CA PRO A 93 16.27 20.31 11.03
C PRO A 93 16.22 19.06 10.16
N SER A 94 15.87 17.91 10.74
CA SER A 94 15.61 16.68 9.99
C SER A 94 14.36 16.82 9.11
N TYR A 95 14.31 16.07 8.01
CA TYR A 95 13.16 16.10 7.10
C TYR A 95 11.99 15.27 7.64
N LYS A 96 12.22 14.00 8.01
CA LYS A 96 11.24 13.17 8.72
C LYS A 96 11.78 12.81 10.09
N THR A 97 11.01 13.13 11.13
CA THR A 97 11.35 12.88 12.53
C THR A 97 10.77 11.57 13.00
N TYR A 98 11.23 10.45 12.44
CA TYR A 98 10.88 9.11 12.92
C TYR A 98 12.06 8.46 13.63
N GLU A 99 11.88 8.11 14.90
CA GLU A 99 12.88 7.50 15.77
C GLU A 99 12.38 6.18 16.36
N LEU A 100 13.32 5.34 16.80
CA LEU A 100 12.97 4.04 17.35
C LEU A 100 12.49 4.21 18.79
N GLU A 101 11.23 3.91 19.02
CA GLU A 101 10.58 4.04 20.32
C GLU A 101 10.03 2.71 20.82
N ASN A 102 9.73 2.67 22.12
CA ASN A 102 9.19 1.50 22.81
C ASN A 102 7.72 1.65 23.22
N ARG A 103 7.11 2.83 23.04
CA ARG A 103 5.70 3.08 23.32
C ARG A 103 4.99 3.61 22.10
N ILE A 104 3.72 3.25 21.94
CA ILE A 104 2.89 3.75 20.83
C ILE A 104 2.71 5.28 20.92
N ASP A 105 2.58 5.84 22.12
CA ASP A 105 2.44 7.28 22.34
C ASP A 105 3.57 8.11 21.72
N ASP A 106 4.80 7.63 21.78
CA ASP A 106 5.97 8.35 21.26
C ASP A 106 5.91 8.40 19.73
N TYR A 107 5.51 7.29 19.08
CA TYR A 107 5.26 7.27 17.63
C TYR A 107 4.11 8.19 17.23
N ARG A 108 3.04 8.27 18.03
CA ARG A 108 1.91 9.18 17.79
C ARG A 108 2.36 10.65 17.82
N GLN A 109 3.19 11.04 18.79
CA GLN A 109 3.75 12.40 18.81
C GLN A 109 4.63 12.70 17.58
N GLN A 110 5.39 11.70 17.11
CA GLN A 110 6.16 11.82 15.88
C GLN A 110 5.25 11.95 14.65
N ILE A 111 4.14 11.20 14.57
CA ILE A 111 3.11 11.30 13.52
C ILE A 111 2.56 12.74 13.46
N THR A 112 2.06 13.28 14.57
CA THR A 112 1.52 14.65 14.64
C THR A 112 2.56 15.69 14.26
N THR A 113 3.81 15.53 14.72
CA THR A 113 4.91 16.45 14.38
C THR A 113 5.19 16.46 12.87
N ASN A 114 5.29 15.28 12.25
CA ASN A 114 5.54 15.18 10.81
C ASN A 114 4.34 15.66 9.97
N ALA A 115 3.10 15.39 10.42
CA ALA A 115 1.90 15.88 9.76
C ALA A 115 1.86 17.41 9.73
N LEU A 116 2.14 18.07 10.86
CA LEU A 116 2.21 19.53 10.93
C LEU A 116 3.35 20.10 10.07
N HIS A 117 4.51 19.43 10.04
CA HIS A 117 5.59 19.79 9.13
C HIS A 117 5.16 19.74 7.65
N ASN A 118 4.41 18.70 7.24
CA ASN A 118 3.90 18.60 5.88
C ASN A 118 2.91 19.71 5.56
N LEU A 119 1.94 19.99 6.45
CA LEU A 119 0.94 21.03 6.26
C LEU A 119 1.61 22.40 6.07
N MET A 120 2.51 22.77 6.98
CA MET A 120 3.22 24.04 6.91
C MET A 120 4.08 24.15 5.63
N ARG A 121 4.73 23.06 5.22
CA ARG A 121 5.51 23.02 3.99
C ARG A 121 4.64 23.15 2.75
N ALA A 122 3.51 22.45 2.70
CA ALA A 122 2.59 22.52 1.57
C ALA A 122 2.03 23.93 1.39
N CYS A 123 1.57 24.57 2.48
CA CYS A 123 1.11 25.96 2.42
C CYS A 123 2.18 26.92 1.90
N VAL A 124 3.41 26.84 2.41
CA VAL A 124 4.50 27.74 1.99
C VAL A 124 4.90 27.49 0.53
N ILE A 125 5.05 26.23 0.12
CA ILE A 125 5.44 25.88 -1.25
C ILE A 125 4.36 26.27 -2.25
N SER A 126 3.09 26.03 -1.93
CA SER A 126 1.98 26.40 -2.82
C SER A 126 1.83 27.92 -2.92
N ALA A 127 1.96 28.66 -1.81
CA ALA A 127 1.95 30.12 -1.86
C ALA A 127 3.11 30.70 -2.69
N ASP A 128 4.33 30.17 -2.51
CA ASP A 128 5.50 30.57 -3.30
C ASP A 128 5.28 30.37 -4.80
N GLN A 129 4.73 29.23 -5.20
CA GLN A 129 4.45 28.94 -6.60
C GLN A 129 3.33 29.81 -7.19
N LEU A 130 2.24 30.04 -6.45
CA LEU A 130 1.15 30.91 -6.89
C LEU A 130 1.66 32.33 -7.19
N ILE A 131 2.50 32.87 -6.30
CA ILE A 131 3.07 34.21 -6.47
C ILE A 131 4.14 34.23 -7.56
N SER A 132 5.04 33.24 -7.58
CA SER A 132 6.12 33.13 -8.58
C SER A 132 5.60 32.91 -10.01
N GLY A 133 4.37 32.39 -10.16
CA GLY A 133 3.72 32.24 -11.46
C GLY A 133 3.13 33.54 -12.05
N LEU A 134 3.05 34.62 -11.27
CA LEU A 134 2.47 35.89 -11.71
C LEU A 134 3.52 36.80 -12.36
N SER A 135 3.09 37.63 -13.31
CA SER A 135 3.92 38.76 -13.76
C SER A 135 3.98 39.84 -12.68
N ALA A 136 5.02 40.67 -12.71
CA ALA A 136 5.14 41.81 -11.79
C ALA A 136 3.94 42.77 -11.85
N LYS A 137 3.34 42.90 -13.04
CA LYS A 137 2.14 43.71 -13.25
C LYS A 137 0.94 43.08 -12.55
N ASP A 138 0.70 41.79 -12.76
CA ASP A 138 -0.46 41.10 -12.17
C ASP A 138 -0.35 41.07 -10.64
N LEU A 139 0.84 40.78 -10.10
CA LEU A 139 1.08 40.82 -8.66
C LEU A 139 0.81 42.21 -8.07
N HIS A 140 1.25 43.27 -8.75
CA HIS A 140 0.97 44.64 -8.33
C HIS A 140 -0.53 44.94 -8.32
N GLU A 141 -1.28 44.49 -9.33
CA GLU A 141 -2.74 44.63 -9.37
C GLU A 141 -3.41 43.88 -8.21
N TYR A 142 -3.03 42.63 -7.95
CA TYR A 142 -3.55 41.86 -6.81
C TYR A 142 -3.29 42.56 -5.47
N ILE A 143 -2.10 43.11 -5.26
CA ILE A 143 -1.75 43.87 -4.04
C ILE A 143 -2.55 45.16 -3.96
N LYS A 144 -2.60 45.94 -5.05
CA LYS A 144 -3.27 47.25 -5.10
C LYS A 144 -4.77 47.13 -4.84
N PHE A 145 -5.40 46.11 -5.44
CA PHE A 145 -6.83 45.85 -5.30
C PHE A 145 -7.18 44.92 -4.14
N LYS A 146 -6.19 44.49 -3.35
CA LYS A 146 -6.38 43.65 -2.15
C LYS A 146 -7.04 42.29 -2.42
N ASN A 147 -6.70 41.66 -3.55
CA ASN A 147 -7.36 40.46 -4.05
C ASN A 147 -6.47 39.19 -4.01
N LEU A 148 -5.42 39.14 -3.19
CA LEU A 148 -4.57 37.94 -3.10
C LEU A 148 -5.35 36.69 -2.62
N ASN A 149 -6.45 36.87 -1.88
CA ASN A 149 -7.34 35.76 -1.48
C ASN A 149 -7.98 35.07 -2.70
N VAL A 150 -8.23 35.78 -3.79
CA VAL A 150 -8.80 35.22 -5.02
C VAL A 150 -7.87 34.18 -5.65
N LEU A 151 -6.55 34.32 -5.48
CA LEU A 151 -5.58 33.31 -5.94
C LEU A 151 -5.72 32.00 -5.15
N VAL A 152 -5.95 32.11 -3.84
CA VAL A 152 -6.16 30.95 -2.96
C VAL A 152 -7.49 30.29 -3.28
N GLU A 153 -8.56 31.08 -3.41
CA GLU A 153 -9.89 30.60 -3.80
C GLU A 153 -9.82 29.84 -5.12
N LYS A 154 -9.19 30.40 -6.16
CA LYS A 154 -9.02 29.72 -7.47
C LYS A 154 -8.18 28.44 -7.40
N ALA A 155 -7.26 28.35 -6.46
CA ALA A 155 -6.42 27.16 -6.28
C ALA A 155 -7.17 26.02 -5.57
N LEU A 156 -8.21 26.33 -4.79
CA LEU A 156 -9.01 25.37 -4.02
C LEU A 156 -10.39 25.13 -4.65
N SER A 157 -10.90 26.04 -5.49
CA SER A 157 -12.22 25.89 -6.10
C SER A 157 -12.17 24.98 -7.33
N LEU A 158 -12.58 23.73 -7.16
CA LEU A 158 -12.98 22.86 -8.26
C LEU A 158 -14.49 23.03 -8.50
N GLU A 159 -14.87 23.74 -9.57
CA GLU A 159 -16.28 23.76 -10.01
C GLU A 159 -16.60 22.41 -10.67
N THR A 160 -17.44 21.60 -10.03
CA THR A 160 -17.81 20.27 -10.53
C THR A 160 -19.32 20.04 -10.44
N ASN A 161 -19.82 19.12 -11.27
CA ASN A 161 -21.19 18.62 -11.21
C ASN A 161 -21.28 17.29 -10.42
N LEU A 162 -20.27 16.97 -9.60
CA LEU A 162 -20.18 15.69 -8.89
C LEU A 162 -21.41 15.44 -8.01
N PHE A 163 -21.93 16.49 -7.37
CA PHE A 163 -23.15 16.41 -6.58
C PHE A 163 -24.33 15.84 -7.38
N SER A 164 -24.64 16.41 -8.55
CA SER A 164 -25.78 15.93 -9.36
C SER A 164 -25.52 14.54 -9.89
N TYR A 165 -24.29 14.21 -10.29
CA TYR A 165 -23.94 12.87 -10.75
C TYR A 165 -24.16 11.80 -9.69
N ILE A 166 -23.72 12.05 -8.44
CA ILE A 166 -23.95 11.10 -7.35
C ILE A 166 -25.44 11.02 -7.02
N GLN A 167 -26.15 12.14 -7.02
CA GLN A 167 -27.59 12.16 -6.77
C GLN A 167 -28.34 11.27 -7.76
N ASP A 168 -28.05 11.41 -9.07
CA ASP A 168 -28.64 10.59 -10.13
C ASP A 168 -28.25 9.11 -9.98
N CYS A 169 -26.99 8.82 -9.70
CA CYS A 169 -26.49 7.46 -9.42
C CYS A 169 -27.29 6.79 -8.29
N LEU A 170 -27.53 7.49 -7.18
CA LEU A 170 -28.23 6.93 -6.03
C LEU A 170 -29.70 6.60 -6.32
N THR A 171 -30.33 7.20 -7.33
CA THR A 171 -31.72 6.89 -7.72
C THR A 171 -31.88 5.51 -8.35
N GLN A 172 -30.80 4.91 -8.85
CA GLN A 172 -30.80 3.61 -9.50
C GLN A 172 -30.95 2.45 -8.50
N PHE A 173 -30.65 2.68 -7.22
CA PHE A 173 -30.73 1.66 -6.18
C PHE A 173 -32.19 1.48 -5.70
N PRO A 174 -32.78 0.27 -5.83
CA PRO A 174 -34.18 0.07 -5.46
C PRO A 174 -34.41 0.22 -3.95
N PRO A 175 -35.58 0.73 -3.53
CA PRO A 175 -35.92 0.86 -2.12
C PRO A 175 -36.04 -0.53 -1.47
N SER A 176 -35.34 -0.69 -0.35
CA SER A 176 -35.30 -1.90 0.46
C SER A 176 -34.90 -1.55 1.89
N GLU A 177 -35.04 -2.49 2.82
CA GLU A 177 -34.53 -2.32 4.19
C GLU A 177 -33.03 -2.00 4.19
N ARG A 178 -32.26 -2.71 3.34
CA ARG A 178 -30.83 -2.51 3.16
C ARG A 178 -30.51 -1.10 2.66
N THR A 179 -31.16 -0.63 1.59
CA THR A 179 -30.89 0.70 1.02
C THR A 179 -31.30 1.83 1.96
N THR A 180 -32.41 1.65 2.70
CA THR A 180 -32.81 2.56 3.79
C THR A 180 -31.75 2.64 4.88
N LYS A 181 -31.23 1.50 5.33
CA LYS A 181 -30.18 1.46 6.35
C LYS A 181 -28.88 2.09 5.85
N GLN A 182 -28.48 1.83 4.60
CA GLN A 182 -27.31 2.46 3.98
C GLN A 182 -27.40 3.99 4.03
N SER A 183 -28.57 4.56 3.69
CA SER A 183 -28.81 6.01 3.76
C SER A 183 -28.76 6.55 5.18
N GLN A 184 -29.28 5.81 6.17
CA GLN A 184 -29.15 6.19 7.58
C GLN A 184 -27.69 6.20 8.04
N ILE A 185 -26.90 5.19 7.64
CA ILE A 185 -25.47 5.12 7.97
C ILE A 185 -24.71 6.27 7.31
N ALA A 186 -24.96 6.57 6.04
CA ALA A 186 -24.36 7.72 5.36
C ALA A 186 -24.67 9.04 6.08
N ALA A 187 -25.91 9.23 6.53
CA ALA A 187 -26.33 10.41 7.30
C ALA A 187 -25.74 10.48 8.73
N GLN A 188 -25.35 9.35 9.31
CA GLN A 188 -24.60 9.32 10.57
C GLN A 188 -23.13 9.69 10.32
N LEU A 189 -22.50 9.08 9.32
CA LEU A 189 -21.12 9.39 8.91
C LEU A 189 -20.96 10.87 8.52
N SER A 190 -21.97 11.47 7.88
CA SER A 190 -21.91 12.88 7.48
C SER A 190 -21.95 13.87 8.65
N LYS A 191 -22.37 13.41 9.85
CA LYS A 191 -22.43 14.23 11.07
C LYS A 191 -21.15 14.17 11.91
N VAL A 192 -20.27 13.21 11.62
CA VAL A 192 -18.93 13.18 12.24
C VAL A 192 -18.17 14.44 11.83
N GLU A 193 -17.51 15.05 12.82
CA GLU A 193 -16.81 16.32 12.66
C GLU A 193 -15.56 16.16 11.80
N ASP A 194 -14.64 15.27 12.18
CA ASP A 194 -13.35 15.11 11.51
C ASP A 194 -13.27 13.84 10.62
N ILE A 195 -12.91 12.69 11.19
CA ILE A 195 -12.61 11.44 10.48
C ILE A 195 -13.70 10.43 10.79
N ALA A 196 -14.57 10.18 9.82
CA ALA A 196 -15.61 9.16 9.94
C ALA A 196 -15.04 7.77 9.61
N VAL A 197 -15.51 6.72 10.30
CA VAL A 197 -15.15 5.34 9.99
C VAL A 197 -16.40 4.52 9.68
N LEU A 198 -16.45 3.94 8.49
CA LEU A 198 -17.46 2.96 8.09
C LEU A 198 -16.93 1.55 8.34
N ALA A 199 -17.52 0.88 9.32
CA ALA A 199 -17.28 -0.52 9.63
C ALA A 199 -18.41 -1.38 9.06
N GLY A 200 -18.17 -2.14 7.99
CA GLY A 200 -19.25 -2.82 7.27
C GLY A 200 -18.84 -4.15 6.63
N PRO A 201 -19.53 -5.27 6.91
CA PRO A 201 -19.24 -6.57 6.34
C PRO A 201 -19.13 -6.56 4.82
N ALA A 202 -18.37 -7.50 4.26
CA ALA A 202 -18.25 -7.64 2.81
C ALA A 202 -19.65 -7.80 2.17
N GLY A 203 -19.91 -7.04 1.11
CA GLY A 203 -21.21 -7.07 0.44
C GLY A 203 -22.30 -6.20 1.09
N CYS A 204 -22.02 -5.43 2.16
CA CYS A 204 -23.01 -4.50 2.75
C CYS A 204 -23.29 -3.25 1.89
N GLY A 205 -22.51 -3.00 0.84
CA GLY A 205 -22.64 -1.85 -0.07
C GLY A 205 -21.87 -0.61 0.38
N LYS A 206 -20.62 -0.80 0.81
CA LYS A 206 -19.73 0.28 1.27
C LYS A 206 -19.52 1.36 0.20
N THR A 207 -19.47 0.96 -1.08
CA THR A 207 -19.33 1.88 -2.22
C THR A 207 -20.48 2.88 -2.27
N LYS A 208 -21.74 2.42 -2.29
CA LYS A 208 -22.94 3.28 -2.21
C LYS A 208 -22.93 4.19 -0.98
N ILE A 209 -22.64 3.66 0.22
CA ILE A 209 -22.61 4.46 1.46
C ILE A 209 -21.58 5.59 1.36
N SER A 210 -20.41 5.31 0.78
CA SER A 210 -19.33 6.30 0.64
C SER A 210 -19.69 7.39 -0.38
N LEU A 211 -20.36 7.04 -1.48
CA LEU A 211 -20.89 8.02 -2.45
C LEU A 211 -21.96 8.90 -1.79
N GLU A 212 -22.89 8.30 -1.04
CA GLU A 212 -23.95 9.04 -0.35
C GLU A 212 -23.39 9.94 0.78
N TRP A 213 -22.35 9.49 1.49
CA TRP A 213 -21.61 10.33 2.43
C TRP A 213 -20.98 11.55 1.73
N ALA A 214 -20.34 11.34 0.57
CA ALA A 214 -19.74 12.41 -0.21
C ALA A 214 -20.79 13.41 -0.72
N LEU A 215 -21.97 12.92 -1.16
CA LEU A 215 -23.11 13.77 -1.52
C LEU A 215 -23.56 14.65 -0.34
N LEU A 216 -23.76 14.05 0.84
CA LEU A 216 -24.20 14.75 2.03
C LEU A 216 -23.19 15.78 2.56
N LYS A 217 -21.90 15.58 2.25
CA LYS A 217 -20.82 16.53 2.55
C LYS A 217 -20.52 17.50 1.39
N ASN A 218 -21.36 17.54 0.35
CA ASN A 218 -21.23 18.41 -0.85
C ASN A 218 -19.87 18.30 -1.56
N ALA A 219 -19.41 17.06 -1.79
CA ALA A 219 -18.12 16.80 -2.43
C ALA A 219 -18.00 17.42 -3.82
N GLN A 220 -16.86 18.08 -4.06
CA GLN A 220 -16.45 18.58 -5.38
C GLN A 220 -15.51 17.59 -6.08
N GLN A 221 -14.74 16.83 -5.32
CA GLN A 221 -13.89 15.77 -5.85
C GLN A 221 -13.78 14.66 -4.81
N ILE A 222 -13.78 13.41 -5.26
CA ILE A 222 -13.48 12.25 -4.42
C ILE A 222 -12.12 11.69 -4.83
N ILE A 223 -11.21 11.57 -3.87
CA ILE A 223 -9.98 10.77 -4.03
C ILE A 223 -10.16 9.48 -3.24
N TRP A 224 -10.32 8.37 -3.98
CA TRP A 224 -10.52 7.04 -3.43
C TRP A 224 -9.18 6.29 -3.40
N ILE A 225 -8.67 6.07 -2.20
CA ILE A 225 -7.34 5.51 -1.94
C ILE A 225 -7.48 4.05 -1.53
N CYS A 226 -6.95 3.13 -2.34
CA CYS A 226 -6.98 1.70 -2.10
C CYS A 226 -5.59 1.14 -1.74
N PRO A 227 -5.51 0.00 -1.03
CA PRO A 227 -4.24 -0.57 -0.59
C PRO A 227 -3.48 -1.30 -1.69
N ARG A 228 -4.18 -1.72 -2.75
CA ARG A 228 -3.64 -2.51 -3.87
C ARG A 228 -4.25 -2.08 -5.18
N VAL A 229 -3.48 -2.29 -6.25
CA VAL A 229 -3.95 -2.03 -7.63
C VAL A 229 -5.19 -2.85 -7.96
N GLN A 230 -5.29 -4.11 -7.51
CA GLN A 230 -6.46 -4.96 -7.76
C GLN A 230 -7.75 -4.42 -7.13
N VAL A 231 -7.65 -3.75 -5.97
CA VAL A 231 -8.80 -3.07 -5.35
C VAL A 231 -9.19 -1.86 -6.19
N CYS A 232 -8.21 -1.09 -6.68
CA CYS A 232 -8.48 0.02 -7.61
C CYS A 232 -9.18 -0.46 -8.89
N GLN A 233 -8.74 -1.57 -9.48
CA GLN A 233 -9.34 -2.14 -10.69
C GLN A 233 -10.80 -2.52 -10.44
N GLY A 234 -11.07 -3.31 -9.40
CA GLY A 234 -12.42 -3.75 -9.08
C GLY A 234 -13.37 -2.58 -8.78
N LEU A 235 -12.89 -1.54 -8.10
CA LEU A 235 -13.67 -0.33 -7.87
C LEU A 235 -13.88 0.48 -9.16
N PHE A 236 -12.86 0.59 -10.02
CA PHE A 236 -12.99 1.28 -11.30
C PHE A 236 -14.04 0.60 -12.18
N ASP A 237 -13.98 -0.73 -12.31
CA ASP A 237 -14.96 -1.53 -13.03
C ASP A 237 -16.37 -1.41 -12.43
N GLU A 238 -16.48 -1.40 -11.10
CA GLU A 238 -17.76 -1.18 -10.39
C GLU A 238 -18.35 0.19 -10.72
N LEU A 239 -17.56 1.27 -10.62
CA LEU A 239 -18.06 2.64 -10.81
C LEU A 239 -18.40 2.96 -12.27
N ILE A 240 -17.68 2.43 -13.26
CA ILE A 240 -18.00 2.64 -14.68
C ILE A 240 -19.13 1.75 -15.21
N SER A 241 -19.65 0.85 -14.37
CA SER A 241 -20.74 -0.05 -14.73
C SER A 241 -22.09 0.68 -14.80
N GLN A 242 -23.05 0.05 -15.49
CA GLN A 242 -24.43 0.55 -15.58
C GLN A 242 -25.16 0.58 -14.24
N ASP A 243 -24.69 -0.17 -13.23
CA ASP A 243 -25.30 -0.19 -11.89
C ASP A 243 -24.93 1.07 -11.07
N TYR A 244 -23.97 1.88 -11.54
CA TYR A 244 -23.52 3.10 -10.87
C TYR A 244 -23.59 4.31 -11.80
N PHE A 245 -22.61 4.48 -12.68
CA PHE A 245 -22.53 5.63 -13.58
C PHE A 245 -22.66 5.17 -15.03
N GLU A 246 -23.83 5.40 -15.61
CA GLU A 246 -24.01 5.20 -17.05
C GLU A 246 -23.26 6.32 -17.81
N LEU A 247 -22.11 5.99 -18.38
CA LEU A 247 -21.23 6.95 -19.06
C LEU A 247 -21.76 7.43 -20.43
N SER A 248 -23.04 7.17 -20.75
CA SER A 248 -23.65 7.47 -22.05
C SER A 248 -24.04 8.95 -22.23
N LEU A 249 -24.10 9.78 -21.16
CA LEU A 249 -24.11 11.27 -21.04
C LEU A 249 -24.97 11.70 -19.81
N PRO A 250 -24.65 12.74 -18.99
CA PRO A 250 -23.50 13.65 -19.00
C PRO A 250 -22.34 13.13 -18.13
N SER A 251 -21.15 13.13 -18.71
CA SER A 251 -20.04 12.24 -18.34
C SER A 251 -19.23 12.72 -17.13
N ILE A 252 -19.59 12.23 -15.94
CA ILE A 252 -18.66 12.15 -14.81
C ILE A 252 -17.30 11.61 -15.26
N LYS A 253 -16.21 12.18 -14.73
CA LYS A 253 -14.84 11.77 -15.02
C LYS A 253 -14.31 10.89 -13.89
N ILE A 254 -14.35 9.59 -14.10
CA ILE A 254 -13.78 8.58 -13.21
C ILE A 254 -12.38 8.26 -13.72
N GLU A 255 -11.37 8.57 -12.91
CA GLU A 255 -9.96 8.36 -13.24
C GLU A 255 -9.40 7.22 -12.39
N ILE A 256 -8.77 6.22 -13.01
CA ILE A 256 -7.86 5.31 -12.30
C ILE A 256 -6.42 5.80 -12.52
N ASN A 257 -5.73 6.15 -11.44
CA ASN A 257 -4.36 6.65 -11.48
C ASN A 257 -3.48 5.89 -10.49
N THR A 258 -2.81 4.85 -10.98
CA THR A 258 -1.89 4.00 -10.22
C THR A 258 -0.50 4.02 -10.88
N GLY A 259 0.44 3.26 -10.30
CA GLY A 259 1.75 3.08 -10.94
C GLY A 259 1.70 2.35 -12.28
N GLU A 260 0.65 1.53 -12.50
CA GLU A 260 0.51 0.65 -13.68
C GLU A 260 -0.58 1.12 -14.65
N PHE A 261 -1.69 1.66 -14.13
CA PHE A 261 -2.88 2.03 -14.88
C PHE A 261 -3.17 3.52 -14.73
N LYS A 262 -3.37 4.22 -15.86
CA LYS A 262 -3.67 5.65 -15.93
C LYS A 262 -4.71 5.90 -17.01
N PHE A 263 -5.97 5.76 -16.65
CA PHE A 263 -7.09 5.79 -17.59
C PHE A 263 -8.25 6.62 -17.05
N ILE A 264 -9.09 7.13 -17.97
CA ILE A 264 -10.29 7.89 -17.67
C ILE A 264 -11.49 7.17 -18.29
N ASN A 265 -12.51 6.86 -17.48
CA ASN A 265 -13.81 6.30 -17.84
C ASN A 265 -13.81 4.90 -18.50
N ARG A 266 -12.72 4.48 -19.15
CA ARG A 266 -12.56 3.17 -19.81
C ARG A 266 -11.10 2.80 -19.94
N TRP A 267 -10.81 1.50 -20.01
CA TRP A 267 -9.46 0.93 -20.06
C TRP A 267 -8.65 1.30 -21.31
N GLU A 268 -9.28 1.80 -22.37
CA GLU A 268 -8.60 2.20 -23.61
C GLU A 268 -8.25 3.70 -23.66
N ASN A 269 -8.78 4.49 -22.72
CA ASN A 269 -8.66 5.94 -22.75
C ASN A 269 -7.61 6.44 -21.76
N ALA A 270 -6.34 6.42 -22.21
CA ALA A 270 -5.20 6.80 -21.38
C ALA A 270 -5.27 8.28 -20.93
N THR A 271 -4.93 8.54 -19.67
CA THR A 271 -4.90 9.90 -19.12
C THR A 271 -3.76 10.69 -19.75
N PRO A 272 -4.03 11.89 -20.34
CA PRO A 272 -2.99 12.74 -20.91
C PRO A 272 -1.93 13.18 -19.88
N GLU A 273 -0.68 13.32 -20.32
CA GLU A 273 0.41 13.82 -19.48
C GLU A 273 0.07 15.24 -18.96
N GLY A 274 0.16 15.45 -17.65
CA GLY A 274 -0.24 16.71 -17.00
C GLY A 274 -1.69 16.77 -16.54
N GLN A 275 -2.54 15.79 -16.88
CA GLN A 275 -3.94 15.73 -16.44
C GLN A 275 -4.19 14.62 -15.40
N HIS A 276 -3.16 14.14 -14.70
CA HIS A 276 -3.37 13.18 -13.61
C HIS A 276 -4.05 13.85 -12.40
N PHE A 277 -4.89 13.13 -11.66
CA PHE A 277 -5.67 13.62 -10.51
C PHE A 277 -6.67 14.73 -10.89
N SER A 278 -7.22 14.69 -12.10
CA SER A 278 -8.17 15.70 -12.59
C SER A 278 -9.57 15.13 -12.85
N GLY A 279 -9.84 13.89 -12.44
CA GLY A 279 -11.18 13.31 -12.41
C GLY A 279 -12.06 13.88 -11.29
N ASP A 280 -13.38 13.79 -11.45
CA ASP A 280 -14.34 14.05 -10.37
C ASP A 280 -14.22 12.97 -9.28
N ILE A 281 -13.98 11.72 -9.70
CA ILE A 281 -13.62 10.60 -8.82
C ILE A 281 -12.26 10.06 -9.28
N VAL A 282 -11.25 10.13 -8.41
CA VAL A 282 -9.89 9.63 -8.67
C VAL A 282 -9.63 8.41 -7.80
N ILE A 283 -9.55 7.24 -8.43
CA ILE A 283 -9.18 5.97 -7.80
C ILE A 283 -7.67 5.80 -7.89
N THR A 284 -7.01 5.65 -6.75
CA THR A 284 -5.56 5.58 -6.69
C THR A 284 -5.08 4.64 -5.59
N THR A 285 -3.80 4.28 -5.64
CA THR A 285 -3.13 3.55 -4.55
C THR A 285 -2.51 4.54 -3.57
N ILE A 286 -2.46 4.20 -2.28
CA ILE A 286 -1.82 5.04 -1.25
C ILE A 286 -0.37 5.42 -1.60
N ASP A 287 0.36 4.54 -2.31
CA ASP A 287 1.72 4.78 -2.79
C ASP A 287 1.85 6.06 -3.64
N GLN A 288 0.81 6.40 -4.44
CA GLN A 288 0.81 7.64 -5.22
C GLN A 288 0.69 8.87 -4.32
N ILE A 289 -0.08 8.76 -3.23
CA ILE A 289 -0.30 9.86 -2.28
C ILE A 289 0.89 10.04 -1.35
N PHE A 290 1.56 8.96 -0.92
CA PHE A 290 2.78 9.06 -0.12
C PHE A 290 3.85 9.92 -0.79
N SER A 291 3.92 9.91 -2.12
CA SER A 291 4.84 10.79 -2.84
C SER A 291 4.65 12.28 -2.51
N ALA A 292 3.46 12.72 -2.10
CA ALA A 292 3.17 14.09 -1.68
C ALA A 292 3.75 14.46 -0.30
N ILE A 293 3.90 13.48 0.61
CA ILE A 293 4.43 13.71 1.97
C ILE A 293 5.89 13.28 2.13
N ILE A 294 6.42 12.41 1.26
CA ILE A 294 7.82 11.97 1.32
C ILE A 294 8.72 12.65 0.27
N SER A 295 8.17 13.26 -0.79
CA SER A 295 8.96 13.89 -1.85
C SER A 295 8.74 15.41 -1.93
N HIS A 296 9.69 16.13 -2.55
CA HIS A 296 9.63 17.59 -2.72
C HIS A 296 8.86 18.01 -3.98
N ASN A 297 8.96 17.23 -5.07
CA ASN A 297 8.46 17.63 -6.39
C ASN A 297 6.93 17.53 -6.54
N LYS A 298 6.24 16.90 -5.59
CA LYS A 298 4.79 16.65 -5.63
C LYS A 298 4.06 17.19 -4.41
N VAL A 299 4.67 18.12 -3.67
CA VAL A 299 4.04 18.70 -2.47
C VAL A 299 2.70 19.35 -2.78
N ASN A 300 2.51 19.90 -3.98
CA ASN A 300 1.21 20.45 -4.42
C ASN A 300 0.09 19.42 -4.41
N THR A 301 0.40 18.15 -4.68
CA THR A 301 -0.58 17.07 -4.63
C THR A 301 -1.16 16.92 -3.22
N LEU A 302 -0.41 17.31 -2.18
CA LEU A 302 -0.95 17.30 -0.81
C LEU A 302 -2.08 18.31 -0.65
N ILE A 303 -1.98 19.53 -1.19
CA ILE A 303 -3.06 20.51 -1.11
C ILE A 303 -4.33 19.97 -1.78
N ASN A 304 -4.21 19.37 -2.96
CA ASN A 304 -5.36 18.76 -3.65
C ASN A 304 -6.01 17.64 -2.80
N VAL A 305 -5.20 16.81 -2.12
CA VAL A 305 -5.70 15.76 -1.23
C VAL A 305 -6.36 16.33 0.03
N LEU A 306 -5.82 17.42 0.57
CA LEU A 306 -6.40 18.11 1.74
C LEU A 306 -7.74 18.78 1.40
N ASP A 307 -7.87 19.29 0.18
CA ASP A 307 -9.08 19.94 -0.31
C ASP A 307 -10.19 18.96 -0.73
N ALA A 308 -9.83 17.82 -1.33
CA ALA A 308 -10.78 16.81 -1.77
C ALA A 308 -11.43 16.00 -0.63
N HIS A 309 -12.57 15.36 -0.92
CA HIS A 309 -13.13 14.31 -0.07
C HIS A 309 -12.33 13.03 -0.26
N VAL A 310 -11.80 12.48 0.82
CA VAL A 310 -10.89 11.32 0.75
C VAL A 310 -11.56 10.08 1.33
N VAL A 311 -11.58 9.00 0.55
CA VAL A 311 -12.03 7.68 1.01
C VAL A 311 -10.81 6.76 1.07
N PHE A 312 -10.46 6.28 2.28
CA PHE A 312 -9.44 5.24 2.44
C PHE A 312 -10.12 3.89 2.52
N ASP A 313 -10.11 3.15 1.41
CA ASP A 313 -10.72 1.84 1.33
C ASP A 313 -9.83 0.74 1.85
N GLU A 314 -10.44 -0.30 2.41
CA GLU A 314 -9.79 -1.48 3.00
C GLU A 314 -8.55 -1.11 3.84
N PHE A 315 -8.63 -0.03 4.63
CA PHE A 315 -7.46 0.61 5.27
C PHE A 315 -6.73 -0.28 6.29
N HIS A 316 -7.40 -1.32 6.80
CA HIS A 316 -6.82 -2.27 7.74
C HIS A 316 -5.58 -2.98 7.16
N GLU A 317 -5.45 -3.06 5.83
CA GLU A 317 -4.25 -3.59 5.16
C GLU A 317 -2.97 -2.79 5.47
N TYR A 318 -3.09 -1.50 5.83
CA TYR A 318 -1.94 -0.65 6.15
C TYR A 318 -1.37 -0.92 7.55
N VAL A 319 -2.18 -1.44 8.47
CA VAL A 319 -1.88 -1.48 9.91
C VAL A 319 -0.67 -2.38 10.21
N ALA A 320 -0.62 -3.56 9.59
CA ALA A 320 0.48 -4.53 9.73
C ALA A 320 1.58 -4.34 8.66
N MET A 321 1.60 -3.21 7.94
CA MET A 321 2.56 -2.95 6.88
C MET A 321 3.60 -1.91 7.32
N PRO A 322 4.90 -2.29 7.45
CA PRO A 322 5.95 -1.37 7.88
C PRO A 322 6.03 -0.11 7.02
N ALA A 323 6.25 1.03 7.66
CA ALA A 323 6.26 2.40 7.12
C ALA A 323 4.89 2.89 6.63
N PHE A 324 4.09 2.03 6.01
CA PHE A 324 2.74 2.36 5.55
C PHE A 324 1.84 2.73 6.72
N ASN A 325 1.87 2.00 7.84
CA ASN A 325 1.10 2.34 9.03
C ASN A 325 1.41 3.76 9.57
N LEU A 326 2.69 4.12 9.69
CA LEU A 326 3.13 5.43 10.17
C LEU A 326 2.74 6.55 9.19
N LEU A 327 3.01 6.38 7.90
CA LEU A 327 2.72 7.38 6.87
C LEU A 327 1.22 7.51 6.58
N PHE A 328 0.46 6.43 6.70
CA PHE A 328 -1.01 6.45 6.64
C PHE A 328 -1.58 7.25 7.79
N ALA A 329 -1.14 6.98 9.03
CA ALA A 329 -1.55 7.77 10.19
C ALA A 329 -1.13 9.25 10.04
N GLU A 330 0.05 9.52 9.49
CA GLU A 330 0.53 10.88 9.18
C GLU A 330 -0.38 11.61 8.18
N LEU A 331 -0.83 10.93 7.11
CA LEU A 331 -1.77 11.51 6.14
C LEU A 331 -3.13 11.79 6.76
N VAL A 332 -3.66 10.86 7.55
CA VAL A 332 -4.96 11.06 8.19
C VAL A 332 -4.87 12.18 9.23
N GLU A 333 -3.76 12.29 9.96
CA GLU A 333 -3.52 13.40 10.89
C GLU A 333 -3.44 14.76 10.18
N CYS A 334 -2.89 14.81 8.95
CA CYS A 334 -2.95 16.02 8.12
C CYS A 334 -4.41 16.42 7.82
N LYS A 335 -5.29 15.47 7.48
CA LYS A 335 -6.72 15.73 7.23
C LYS A 335 -7.45 16.09 8.53
N LYS A 336 -7.22 15.35 9.62
CA LYS A 336 -7.81 15.57 10.95
C LYS A 336 -7.54 16.98 11.48
N SER A 337 -6.34 17.50 11.20
CA SER A 337 -5.95 18.88 11.55
C SER A 337 -6.82 19.98 10.90
N GLN A 338 -7.64 19.65 9.89
CA GLN A 338 -8.60 20.56 9.26
C GLN A 338 -9.96 20.62 10.00
N GLY A 339 -10.16 19.82 11.06
CA GLY A 339 -11.41 19.78 11.83
C GLY A 339 -12.60 19.40 10.96
N SER A 340 -13.66 20.21 10.99
CA SER A 340 -14.89 20.00 10.19
C SER A 340 -14.69 19.94 8.67
N LEU A 341 -13.54 20.40 8.18
CA LEU A 341 -13.14 20.35 6.77
C LEU A 341 -12.30 19.12 6.42
N ALA A 342 -12.08 18.20 7.37
CA ALA A 342 -11.29 17.01 7.14
C ALA A 342 -11.88 16.12 6.04
N ASN A 343 -13.20 16.07 5.86
CA ASN A 343 -13.86 15.39 4.73
C ASN A 343 -13.22 14.03 4.40
N THR A 344 -13.01 13.19 5.42
CA THR A 344 -12.30 11.92 5.28
C THR A 344 -13.14 10.77 5.82
N LEU A 345 -13.23 9.70 5.04
CA LEU A 345 -13.91 8.46 5.40
C LEU A 345 -12.93 7.28 5.35
N LEU A 346 -12.80 6.56 6.46
CA LEU A 346 -12.06 5.30 6.51
C LEU A 346 -13.04 4.14 6.36
N VAL A 347 -12.83 3.26 5.39
CA VAL A 347 -13.76 2.18 5.04
C VAL A 347 -13.10 0.83 5.25
N SER A 348 -13.74 -0.04 6.02
CA SER A 348 -13.23 -1.41 6.23
C SER A 348 -14.34 -2.38 6.61
N ALA A 349 -14.21 -3.64 6.18
CA ALA A 349 -15.01 -4.71 6.75
C ALA A 349 -14.51 -5.12 8.14
N THR A 350 -13.21 -5.01 8.39
CA THR A 350 -12.55 -5.46 9.61
C THR A 350 -11.64 -4.34 10.12
N PRO A 351 -12.21 -3.23 10.63
CA PRO A 351 -11.41 -2.11 11.13
C PRO A 351 -10.58 -2.54 12.34
N HIS A 352 -9.29 -2.24 12.33
CA HIS A 352 -8.40 -2.55 13.45
C HIS A 352 -8.63 -1.54 14.60
N TYR A 353 -9.63 -1.79 15.45
CA TYR A 353 -10.12 -0.84 16.45
C TYR A 353 -9.03 -0.34 17.43
N PHE A 354 -8.07 -1.19 17.79
CA PHE A 354 -6.94 -0.78 18.63
C PHE A 354 -6.05 0.28 17.95
N PHE A 355 -5.88 0.18 16.63
CA PHE A 355 -5.07 1.15 15.87
C PHE A 355 -5.82 2.48 15.73
N LEU A 356 -7.12 2.42 15.41
CA LEU A 356 -7.98 3.60 15.33
C LEU A 356 -7.99 4.39 16.65
N ASN A 357 -8.16 3.71 17.78
CA ASN A 357 -8.20 4.35 19.09
C ASN A 357 -6.81 4.82 19.55
N THR A 358 -5.83 3.92 19.60
CA THR A 358 -4.55 4.19 20.27
C THR A 358 -3.56 4.99 19.41
N VAL A 359 -3.59 4.79 18.08
CA VAL A 359 -2.64 5.46 17.16
C VAL A 359 -3.27 6.71 16.53
N MET A 360 -4.53 6.62 16.07
CA MET A 360 -5.20 7.69 15.33
C MET A 360 -6.13 8.57 16.19
N GLU A 361 -6.36 8.17 17.45
CA GLU A 361 -7.26 8.87 18.39
C GLU A 361 -8.66 9.12 17.81
N ILE A 362 -9.21 8.13 17.10
CA ILE A 362 -10.58 8.13 16.60
C ILE A 362 -11.49 7.59 17.69
N GLN A 363 -12.54 8.34 18.02
CA GLN A 363 -13.46 7.95 19.09
C GLN A 363 -14.41 6.84 18.64
N PRO A 364 -14.87 5.95 19.53
CA PRO A 364 -15.79 4.88 19.19
C PRO A 364 -17.09 5.35 18.52
N GLU A 365 -17.60 6.54 18.87
CA GLU A 365 -18.80 7.16 18.31
C GLU A 365 -18.65 7.60 16.85
N ASP A 366 -17.42 7.82 16.38
CA ASP A 366 -17.11 8.17 14.98
C ASP A 366 -17.02 6.91 14.10
N ILE A 367 -17.10 5.73 14.72
CA ILE A 367 -17.10 4.43 14.04
C ILE A 367 -18.54 3.95 13.90
N ILE A 368 -19.07 4.10 12.70
CA ILE A 368 -20.45 3.76 12.38
C ILE A 368 -20.49 2.36 11.74
N GLU A 369 -21.16 1.44 12.44
CA GLU A 369 -21.27 0.03 12.03
C GLU A 369 -22.50 -0.20 11.14
N MET A 370 -22.26 -0.78 9.97
CA MET A 370 -23.28 -1.25 9.04
C MET A 370 -23.53 -2.74 9.30
N PRO A 371 -24.76 -3.17 9.64
CA PRO A 371 -25.05 -4.58 9.87
C PRO A 371 -24.94 -5.40 8.58
N SER A 372 -24.67 -6.70 8.75
CA SER A 372 -24.81 -7.67 7.67
C SER A 372 -26.30 -7.96 7.42
N PHE A 373 -26.67 -7.96 6.13
CA PHE A 373 -27.97 -8.45 5.66
C PHE A 373 -27.90 -9.88 5.12
N ASN A 374 -26.73 -10.52 5.22
CA ASN A 374 -26.56 -11.92 4.86
C ASN A 374 -27.12 -12.81 6.00
N PRO A 375 -28.19 -13.59 5.77
CA PRO A 375 -28.81 -14.44 6.78
C PRO A 375 -28.08 -15.77 7.01
N SER A 376 -26.99 -16.04 6.27
CA SER A 376 -26.25 -17.30 6.35
C SER A 376 -25.82 -17.68 7.75
N LYS A 377 -25.80 -19.00 7.95
CA LYS A 377 -25.34 -19.66 9.16
C LYS A 377 -24.01 -20.33 8.87
N TYR A 378 -23.13 -20.33 9.87
CA TYR A 378 -21.78 -20.85 9.78
C TYR A 378 -21.52 -21.80 10.95
N SER A 379 -20.75 -22.85 10.71
CA SER A 379 -20.16 -23.71 11.73
C SER A 379 -18.65 -23.64 11.61
N ILE A 380 -17.97 -23.28 12.70
CA ILE A 380 -16.51 -23.15 12.72
C ILE A 380 -15.91 -24.41 13.31
N GLU A 381 -14.96 -25.02 12.62
CA GLU A 381 -14.27 -26.23 13.07
C GLU A 381 -12.76 -25.96 13.18
N PHE A 382 -12.12 -26.35 14.27
CA PHE A 382 -10.66 -26.26 14.38
C PHE A 382 -10.03 -27.61 14.08
N LYS A 383 -9.19 -27.68 13.05
CA LYS A 383 -8.48 -28.89 12.66
C LYS A 383 -7.00 -28.73 12.98
N VAL A 384 -6.58 -29.32 14.10
CA VAL A 384 -5.18 -29.31 14.52
C VAL A 384 -4.38 -30.26 13.63
N PHE A 385 -3.23 -29.81 13.12
CA PHE A 385 -2.37 -30.62 12.24
C PHE A 385 -0.89 -30.38 12.50
N ASP A 386 -0.07 -31.39 12.18
CA ASP A 386 1.39 -31.26 12.13
C ASP A 386 1.80 -30.60 10.82
N GLU A 387 2.44 -29.43 10.89
CA GLU A 387 2.84 -28.65 9.73
C GLU A 387 3.96 -29.31 8.89
N ILE A 388 4.64 -30.32 9.44
CA ILE A 388 5.63 -31.13 8.72
C ILE A 388 4.96 -32.13 7.77
N LEU A 389 3.74 -32.59 8.11
CA LEU A 389 3.01 -33.56 7.31
C LEU A 389 2.30 -32.90 6.13
N GLN A 390 2.48 -33.47 4.95
CA GLN A 390 1.93 -33.01 3.67
C GLN A 390 1.04 -34.10 3.04
N ASP A 391 0.14 -34.64 3.86
CA ASP A 391 -0.76 -35.74 3.53
C ASP A 391 -2.21 -35.43 3.97
N GLU A 392 -3.08 -36.42 3.91
CA GLU A 392 -4.50 -36.30 4.27
C GLU A 392 -4.75 -35.85 5.72
N SER A 393 -3.78 -35.99 6.63
CA SER A 393 -3.90 -35.50 8.01
C SER A 393 -3.82 -33.97 8.09
N ASN A 394 -3.21 -33.34 7.08
CA ASN A 394 -3.14 -31.89 6.96
C ASN A 394 -4.36 -31.39 6.17
N PRO A 395 -5.27 -30.59 6.77
CA PRO A 395 -6.48 -30.11 6.10
C PRO A 395 -6.20 -29.33 4.81
N LEU A 396 -5.03 -28.70 4.72
CA LEU A 396 -4.62 -27.97 3.51
C LEU A 396 -4.19 -28.90 2.38
N TYR A 397 -3.80 -30.14 2.65
CA TYR A 397 -3.39 -31.14 1.64
C TYR A 397 -4.46 -32.19 1.38
N ARG A 398 -5.41 -32.37 2.29
CA ARG A 398 -6.56 -33.24 2.13
C ARG A 398 -7.31 -32.98 0.82
N VAL A 399 -7.70 -34.05 0.15
CA VAL A 399 -8.56 -33.99 -1.04
C VAL A 399 -9.91 -33.36 -0.72
N GLN A 400 -10.32 -32.41 -1.55
CA GLN A 400 -11.58 -31.68 -1.46
C GLN A 400 -12.51 -32.05 -2.63
N SER A 401 -13.80 -31.87 -2.40
CA SER A 401 -14.84 -32.05 -3.41
C SER A 401 -15.80 -30.86 -3.40
N SER A 402 -16.66 -30.77 -4.41
CA SER A 402 -17.68 -29.72 -4.51
C SER A 402 -17.09 -28.30 -4.55
N ASN A 403 -17.93 -27.27 -4.49
CA ASN A 403 -17.56 -25.85 -4.49
C ASN A 403 -16.80 -25.45 -3.21
N THR A 404 -15.47 -25.65 -3.22
CA THR A 404 -14.59 -25.50 -2.05
C THR A 404 -13.46 -24.52 -2.32
N ILE A 405 -13.18 -23.64 -1.35
CA ILE A 405 -11.98 -22.79 -1.36
C ILE A 405 -11.04 -23.22 -0.23
N VAL A 406 -9.78 -23.49 -0.55
CA VAL A 406 -8.68 -23.78 0.38
C VAL A 406 -7.71 -22.60 0.38
N ILE A 407 -7.52 -21.93 1.51
CA ILE A 407 -6.67 -20.75 1.64
C ILE A 407 -5.51 -21.02 2.59
N SER A 408 -4.28 -20.99 2.08
CA SER A 408 -3.06 -21.01 2.89
C SER A 408 -2.47 -19.62 3.07
N ASN A 409 -1.69 -19.44 4.13
CA ASN A 409 -0.99 -18.18 4.43
C ASN A 409 0.16 -17.91 3.46
N THR A 410 0.67 -18.93 2.78
CA THR A 410 1.77 -18.82 1.82
C THR A 410 1.38 -19.32 0.44
N ALA A 411 2.00 -18.75 -0.61
CA ALA A 411 1.86 -19.27 -1.97
C ALA A 411 2.45 -20.69 -2.10
N GLN A 412 3.53 -20.96 -1.37
CA GLN A 412 4.22 -22.25 -1.35
C GLN A 412 3.30 -23.39 -0.92
N THR A 413 2.55 -23.22 0.17
CA THR A 413 1.61 -24.25 0.65
C THR A 413 0.47 -24.46 -0.36
N ALA A 414 -0.03 -23.40 -1.00
CA ALA A 414 -1.04 -23.51 -2.06
C ALA A 414 -0.49 -24.29 -3.27
N GLN A 415 0.74 -24.01 -3.70
CA GLN A 415 1.41 -24.71 -4.80
C GLN A 415 1.59 -26.20 -4.48
N LYS A 416 2.19 -26.53 -3.33
CA LYS A 416 2.46 -27.92 -2.93
C LYS A 416 1.18 -28.72 -2.77
N SER A 417 0.18 -28.16 -2.09
CA SER A 417 -1.12 -28.84 -1.92
C SER A 417 -1.89 -28.99 -3.24
N PHE A 418 -1.74 -28.07 -4.19
CA PHE A 418 -2.29 -28.24 -5.54
C PHE A 418 -1.56 -29.36 -6.30
N ILE A 419 -0.23 -29.35 -6.35
CA ILE A 419 0.58 -30.39 -7.02
C ILE A 419 0.24 -31.78 -6.47
N HIS A 420 0.13 -31.92 -5.15
CA HIS A 420 -0.22 -33.17 -4.49
C HIS A 420 -1.57 -33.74 -4.99
N ASN A 421 -2.55 -32.87 -5.20
CA ASN A 421 -3.93 -33.26 -5.53
C ASN A 421 -4.28 -33.09 -7.01
N GLN A 422 -3.36 -32.62 -7.85
CA GLN A 422 -3.68 -32.21 -9.23
C GLN A 422 -4.20 -33.36 -10.10
N ASN A 423 -3.92 -34.63 -9.77
CA ASN A 423 -4.40 -35.79 -10.53
C ASN A 423 -5.74 -36.35 -10.03
N ILE A 424 -6.23 -35.83 -8.89
CA ILE A 424 -7.43 -36.33 -8.20
C ILE A 424 -8.53 -35.26 -8.21
N GLU A 425 -8.16 -33.99 -7.98
CA GLU A 425 -9.09 -32.87 -7.91
C GLU A 425 -9.29 -32.16 -9.25
N ASN A 426 -10.52 -31.73 -9.50
CA ASN A 426 -10.80 -30.67 -10.48
C ASN A 426 -10.57 -29.29 -9.84
N ALA A 427 -9.30 -28.97 -9.60
CA ALA A 427 -8.87 -27.77 -8.90
C ALA A 427 -8.21 -26.72 -9.83
N ILE A 428 -8.27 -25.47 -9.41
CA ILE A 428 -7.48 -24.33 -9.93
C ILE A 428 -6.63 -23.72 -8.81
N LEU A 429 -5.49 -23.11 -9.16
CA LEU A 429 -4.49 -22.56 -8.23
C LEU A 429 -4.37 -21.06 -8.44
N LEU A 430 -4.45 -20.26 -7.36
CA LEU A 430 -4.27 -18.81 -7.46
C LEU A 430 -3.40 -18.23 -6.34
N HIS A 431 -2.33 -17.52 -6.73
CA HIS A 431 -1.44 -16.80 -5.82
C HIS A 431 -0.64 -15.71 -6.56
N SER A 432 0.27 -15.02 -5.87
CA SER A 432 1.05 -13.90 -6.42
C SER A 432 2.27 -14.29 -7.25
N LYS A 433 2.78 -15.53 -7.17
CA LYS A 433 4.03 -16.00 -7.80
C LYS A 433 3.91 -16.38 -9.29
N PHE A 434 3.02 -15.71 -10.03
CA PHE A 434 2.84 -15.91 -11.48
C PHE A 434 3.41 -14.75 -12.28
N LYS A 435 3.73 -15.02 -13.56
CA LYS A 435 3.98 -13.98 -14.54
C LYS A 435 2.66 -13.24 -14.83
N LYS A 436 2.74 -11.98 -15.29
CA LYS A 436 1.58 -11.08 -15.42
C LYS A 436 0.46 -11.69 -16.26
N SER A 437 0.78 -12.26 -17.42
CA SER A 437 -0.23 -12.84 -18.31
C SER A 437 -0.98 -14.01 -17.67
N ASP A 438 -0.26 -14.89 -17.00
CA ASP A 438 -0.84 -16.10 -16.42
C ASP A 438 -1.64 -15.76 -15.17
N LYS A 439 -1.17 -14.80 -14.36
CA LYS A 439 -1.92 -14.28 -13.22
C LYS A 439 -3.28 -13.74 -13.65
N HIS A 440 -3.33 -12.98 -14.75
CA HIS A 440 -4.58 -12.42 -15.26
C HIS A 440 -5.53 -13.52 -15.74
N LYS A 441 -5.05 -14.44 -16.58
CA LYS A 441 -5.86 -15.57 -17.07
C LYS A 441 -6.42 -16.43 -15.93
N LEU A 442 -5.57 -16.79 -14.96
CA LEU A 442 -5.99 -17.60 -13.80
C LEU A 442 -6.98 -16.84 -12.91
N PHE A 443 -6.80 -15.53 -12.76
CA PHE A 443 -7.76 -14.69 -12.05
C PHE A 443 -9.14 -14.74 -12.71
N ASP A 444 -9.20 -14.61 -14.03
CA ASP A 444 -10.46 -14.66 -14.79
C ASP A 444 -11.11 -16.05 -14.68
N GLU A 445 -10.32 -17.13 -14.82
CA GLU A 445 -10.84 -18.50 -14.68
C GLU A 445 -11.39 -18.79 -13.27
N VAL A 446 -10.73 -18.27 -12.23
CA VAL A 446 -11.24 -18.34 -10.85
C VAL A 446 -12.51 -17.54 -10.70
N TYR A 447 -12.54 -16.30 -11.19
CA TYR A 447 -13.73 -15.46 -11.10
C TYR A 447 -14.92 -16.13 -11.78
N GLU A 448 -14.77 -16.62 -13.00
CA GLU A 448 -15.85 -17.28 -13.74
C GLU A 448 -16.34 -18.57 -13.07
N SER A 449 -15.45 -19.32 -12.42
CA SER A 449 -15.81 -20.58 -11.76
C SER A 449 -16.51 -20.37 -10.42
N PHE A 450 -16.20 -19.30 -9.69
CA PHE A 450 -16.66 -19.07 -8.31
C PHE A 450 -17.54 -17.82 -8.13
N LYS A 451 -17.91 -17.11 -9.19
CA LYS A 451 -18.89 -15.99 -9.12
C LYS A 451 -20.30 -16.48 -8.78
N LYS A 452 -21.21 -15.55 -8.50
CA LYS A 452 -22.63 -15.86 -8.27
C LYS A 452 -23.24 -16.57 -9.48
N ASN A 453 -24.00 -17.65 -9.24
CA ASN A 453 -24.67 -18.44 -10.28
C ASN A 453 -23.70 -18.95 -11.38
N SER A 454 -22.46 -19.29 -11.00
CA SER A 454 -21.48 -19.83 -11.94
C SER A 454 -21.90 -21.21 -12.49
N THR A 455 -21.40 -21.54 -13.67
CA THR A 455 -21.34 -22.92 -14.17
C THR A 455 -19.88 -23.36 -14.08
N PRO A 456 -19.46 -23.97 -12.96
CA PRO A 456 -18.05 -24.05 -12.60
C PRO A 456 -17.25 -24.95 -13.56
N LYS A 457 -16.16 -24.42 -14.12
CA LYS A 457 -15.12 -25.22 -14.79
C LYS A 457 -14.30 -25.98 -13.75
N TYR A 458 -14.08 -25.38 -12.58
CA TYR A 458 -13.35 -25.96 -11.45
C TYR A 458 -14.24 -26.00 -10.20
N ASN A 459 -14.10 -27.06 -9.42
CA ASN A 459 -14.86 -27.23 -8.18
C ASN A 459 -14.06 -26.74 -6.98
N VAL A 460 -12.73 -26.90 -7.01
CA VAL A 460 -11.84 -26.55 -5.89
C VAL A 460 -10.92 -25.39 -6.28
N LEU A 461 -10.83 -24.38 -5.43
CA LEU A 461 -9.83 -23.32 -5.54
C LEU A 461 -8.81 -23.49 -4.43
N ARG A 462 -7.55 -23.74 -4.78
CA ARG A 462 -6.42 -23.68 -3.84
C ARG A 462 -5.73 -22.34 -4.01
N ALA A 463 -5.60 -21.56 -2.94
CA ALA A 463 -5.13 -20.20 -3.04
C ALA A 463 -4.20 -19.78 -1.91
N GLY A 464 -3.27 -18.88 -2.24
CA GLY A 464 -2.58 -18.07 -1.23
C GLY A 464 -3.45 -16.91 -0.73
N PRO A 465 -2.91 -15.98 0.07
CA PRO A 465 -3.68 -14.88 0.66
C PRO A 465 -4.34 -13.90 -0.34
N ILE A 466 -4.00 -13.98 -1.63
CA ILE A 466 -4.45 -13.04 -2.66
C ILE A 466 -5.97 -13.01 -2.83
N VAL A 467 -6.68 -14.10 -2.51
CA VAL A 467 -8.15 -14.21 -2.66
C VAL A 467 -8.96 -13.41 -1.64
N GLN A 468 -8.30 -12.87 -0.61
CA GLN A 468 -8.93 -12.08 0.44
C GLN A 468 -9.47 -10.73 -0.07
N ALA A 469 -8.80 -10.13 -1.06
CA ALA A 469 -9.14 -8.81 -1.57
C ALA A 469 -9.71 -8.89 -2.99
N SER A 470 -10.63 -7.97 -3.32
CA SER A 470 -11.05 -7.63 -4.69
C SER A 470 -11.76 -8.72 -5.52
N LEU A 471 -11.94 -9.94 -5.02
CA LEU A 471 -12.63 -11.02 -5.73
C LEU A 471 -14.06 -11.20 -5.21
N ASN A 472 -15.05 -11.01 -6.10
CA ASN A 472 -16.46 -11.23 -5.81
C ASN A 472 -16.86 -12.70 -6.02
N ILE A 473 -16.17 -13.61 -5.30
CA ILE A 473 -16.34 -15.06 -5.38
C ILE A 473 -17.05 -15.64 -4.14
N THR A 474 -17.61 -16.83 -4.28
CA THR A 474 -18.30 -17.57 -3.22
C THR A 474 -17.96 -19.06 -3.24
N SER A 475 -18.01 -19.72 -2.09
CA SER A 475 -17.96 -21.18 -1.96
C SER A 475 -18.98 -21.70 -0.96
N ASP A 476 -19.20 -23.02 -0.93
CA ASP A 476 -20.10 -23.70 0.01
C ASP A 476 -19.35 -24.31 1.21
N TYR A 477 -18.07 -24.63 0.98
CA TYR A 477 -17.13 -25.08 2.00
C TYR A 477 -15.83 -24.29 1.92
N MET A 478 -15.18 -24.08 3.06
CA MET A 478 -13.91 -23.40 3.11
C MET A 478 -12.96 -24.03 4.12
N VAL A 479 -11.73 -24.27 3.68
CA VAL A 479 -10.60 -24.58 4.54
C VAL A 479 -9.67 -23.37 4.55
N SER A 480 -9.34 -22.84 5.73
CA SER A 480 -8.42 -21.72 5.86
C SER A 480 -7.38 -22.00 6.93
N GLU A 481 -6.11 -21.77 6.61
CA GLU A 481 -5.06 -21.75 7.62
C GLU A 481 -5.31 -20.64 8.66
N LEU A 482 -4.98 -20.91 9.94
CA LEU A 482 -5.12 -19.95 11.03
C LEU A 482 -4.41 -18.62 10.71
N THR A 483 -5.07 -17.51 11.01
CA THR A 483 -4.61 -16.14 10.70
C THR A 483 -5.21 -15.14 11.70
N THR A 484 -4.86 -13.86 11.58
CA THR A 484 -5.45 -12.76 12.36
C THR A 484 -6.97 -12.69 12.27
N ALA A 485 -7.59 -12.02 13.23
CA ALA A 485 -9.04 -11.83 13.29
C ALA A 485 -9.59 -11.10 12.04
N GLU A 486 -8.85 -10.12 11.51
CA GLU A 486 -9.20 -9.40 10.28
C GLU A 486 -9.25 -10.36 9.08
N ASN A 487 -8.14 -11.07 8.84
CA ASN A 487 -8.03 -11.99 7.71
C ASN A 487 -9.01 -13.17 7.85
N PHE A 488 -9.30 -13.59 9.09
CA PHE A 488 -10.27 -14.64 9.37
C PHE A 488 -11.66 -14.27 8.82
N LEU A 489 -12.14 -13.05 9.11
CA LEU A 489 -13.44 -12.57 8.62
C LEU A 489 -13.40 -12.16 7.14
N GLN A 490 -12.29 -11.61 6.65
CA GLN A 490 -12.07 -11.33 5.22
C GLN A 490 -12.25 -12.59 4.36
N ARG A 491 -11.64 -13.71 4.80
CA ARG A 491 -11.76 -15.02 4.16
C ARG A 491 -13.18 -15.56 4.29
N LEU A 492 -13.75 -15.52 5.49
CA LEU A 492 -15.15 -15.94 5.72
C LEU A 492 -16.13 -15.21 4.80
N GLY A 493 -15.89 -13.94 4.46
CA GLY A 493 -16.70 -13.18 3.50
C GLY A 493 -16.67 -13.69 2.05
N ARG A 494 -16.01 -14.83 1.77
CA ARG A 494 -16.07 -15.60 0.52
C ARG A 494 -16.76 -16.96 0.69
N LEU A 495 -17.17 -17.32 1.90
CA LEU A 495 -18.00 -18.49 2.19
C LEU A 495 -19.46 -18.05 2.18
N ASP A 496 -20.27 -18.60 1.28
CA ASP A 496 -21.69 -18.25 1.08
C ASP A 496 -21.94 -16.73 1.05
N ARG A 497 -21.13 -16.03 0.25
CA ARG A 497 -21.09 -14.57 0.15
C ARG A 497 -22.46 -13.97 -0.18
N PHE A 498 -23.26 -14.69 -0.94
CA PHE A 498 -24.56 -14.24 -1.43
C PHE A 498 -25.76 -14.76 -0.62
N GLY A 499 -25.51 -15.53 0.45
CA GLY A 499 -26.55 -16.05 1.32
C GLY A 499 -27.53 -16.99 0.62
N ALA A 500 -27.02 -17.84 -0.27
CA ALA A 500 -27.83 -18.76 -1.05
C ALA A 500 -28.06 -20.10 -0.33
N ASN A 501 -27.18 -20.47 0.61
CA ASN A 501 -27.23 -21.78 1.23
C ASN A 501 -28.24 -21.83 2.38
N SER A 502 -29.03 -22.91 2.41
CA SER A 502 -30.04 -23.15 3.45
C SER A 502 -29.48 -23.90 4.67
N THR A 503 -28.39 -24.66 4.46
CA THR A 503 -27.66 -25.37 5.52
C THR A 503 -26.52 -24.51 6.06
N PRO A 504 -26.11 -24.71 7.33
CA PRO A 504 -24.91 -24.05 7.85
C PRO A 504 -23.68 -24.35 7.00
N ASN A 505 -22.96 -23.30 6.60
CA ASN A 505 -21.72 -23.41 5.86
C ASN A 505 -20.57 -23.75 6.81
N ILE A 506 -19.72 -24.70 6.45
CA ILE A 506 -18.63 -25.14 7.31
C ILE A 506 -17.37 -24.33 6.99
N TYR A 507 -16.82 -23.67 8.01
CA TYR A 507 -15.53 -22.99 7.95
C TYR A 507 -14.49 -23.76 8.77
N SER A 508 -13.70 -24.58 8.09
CA SER A 508 -12.65 -25.39 8.73
C SER A 508 -11.35 -24.61 8.81
N VAL A 509 -10.90 -24.36 10.03
CA VAL A 509 -9.68 -23.61 10.34
C VAL A 509 -8.55 -24.61 10.59
N ALA A 510 -7.56 -24.65 9.70
CA ALA A 510 -6.37 -25.48 9.87
C ALA A 510 -5.43 -24.80 10.89
N VAL A 511 -5.22 -25.44 12.04
CA VAL A 511 -4.43 -24.91 13.16
C VAL A 511 -3.12 -25.70 13.30
N PRO A 512 -1.95 -25.08 13.09
CA PRO A 512 -0.67 -25.75 13.35
C PRO A 512 -0.55 -26.18 14.80
N GLU A 513 -0.14 -27.43 15.04
CA GLU A 513 -0.10 -28.05 16.37
C GLU A 513 0.73 -27.24 17.37
N LEU A 514 1.88 -26.72 16.95
CA LEU A 514 2.74 -25.90 17.82
C LEU A 514 2.03 -24.62 18.29
N ILE A 515 1.22 -23.98 17.42
CA ILE A 515 0.43 -22.80 17.80
C ILE A 515 -0.69 -23.21 18.76
N HIS A 516 -1.34 -24.35 18.50
CA HIS A 516 -2.37 -24.91 19.39
C HIS A 516 -1.82 -25.17 20.81
N GLN A 517 -0.61 -25.73 20.92
CA GLN A 517 0.12 -25.90 22.18
C GLN A 517 0.62 -24.58 22.79
N GLY A 518 0.40 -23.45 22.13
CA GLY A 518 0.83 -22.12 22.57
C GLY A 518 2.30 -21.79 22.31
N LYS A 519 3.01 -22.60 21.51
CA LYS A 519 4.42 -22.39 21.15
C LYS A 519 4.54 -21.52 19.88
N GLY A 520 5.61 -20.73 19.81
CA GLY A 520 5.91 -19.84 18.67
C GLY A 520 7.06 -20.31 17.78
N THR A 521 7.44 -21.59 17.85
CA THR A 521 8.66 -22.12 17.20
C THR A 521 8.42 -22.69 15.80
N GLY A 522 7.18 -22.93 15.43
CA GLY A 522 6.79 -23.53 14.15
C GLY A 522 7.05 -22.65 12.92
N ALA A 523 6.99 -23.24 11.73
CA ALA A 523 7.10 -22.52 10.45
C ALA A 523 5.98 -21.49 10.29
N ALA A 524 4.73 -21.86 10.58
CA ALA A 524 3.59 -20.96 10.54
C ALA A 524 3.73 -19.80 11.54
N ALA A 525 4.18 -20.08 12.77
CA ALA A 525 4.41 -19.05 13.79
C ALA A 525 5.50 -18.05 13.36
N ARG A 526 6.62 -18.53 12.82
CA ARG A 526 7.70 -17.70 12.28
C ARG A 526 7.25 -16.89 11.06
N PHE A 527 6.36 -17.43 10.24
CA PHE A 527 5.77 -16.68 9.12
C PHE A 527 4.90 -15.53 9.64
N LEU A 528 3.95 -15.79 10.54
CA LEU A 528 3.09 -14.77 11.14
C LEU A 528 3.89 -13.69 11.89
N ASN A 529 4.98 -14.08 12.57
CA ASN A 529 5.85 -13.14 13.27
C ASN A 529 6.57 -12.19 12.28
N ARG A 530 7.07 -12.71 11.15
CA ARG A 530 7.63 -11.88 10.06
C ARG A 530 6.61 -10.95 9.41
N GLN A 531 5.32 -11.26 9.54
CA GLN A 531 4.21 -10.41 9.10
C GLN A 531 3.64 -9.53 10.22
N TYR A 532 4.31 -9.42 11.38
CA TYR A 532 3.87 -8.61 12.52
C TYR A 532 2.44 -8.92 12.98
N SER A 533 2.12 -10.21 13.10
CA SER A 533 0.73 -10.63 13.39
C SER A 533 0.61 -11.90 14.23
N PHE A 534 1.72 -12.43 14.75
CA PHE A 534 1.70 -13.69 15.49
C PHE A 534 1.00 -13.56 16.84
N ALA A 535 1.30 -12.51 17.62
CA ALA A 535 0.71 -12.36 18.94
C ALA A 535 -0.80 -12.19 18.83
N ALA A 536 -1.27 -11.31 17.93
CA ALA A 536 -2.68 -11.07 17.69
C ALA A 536 -3.40 -12.33 17.18
N THR A 537 -2.79 -13.09 16.26
CA THR A 537 -3.34 -14.38 15.76
C THR A 537 -3.51 -15.39 16.90
N LYS A 538 -2.49 -15.53 17.76
CA LYS A 538 -2.54 -16.44 18.91
C LYS A 538 -3.60 -16.01 19.93
N ALA A 539 -3.73 -14.71 20.19
CA ALA A 539 -4.76 -14.17 21.07
C ALA A 539 -6.17 -14.42 20.51
N TRP A 540 -6.37 -14.19 19.21
CA TRP A 540 -7.63 -14.45 18.51
C TRP A 540 -8.06 -15.91 18.62
N TYR A 541 -7.14 -16.84 18.34
CA TYR A 541 -7.43 -18.27 18.44
C TYR A 541 -7.88 -18.67 19.87
N ARG A 542 -7.16 -18.21 20.89
CA ARG A 542 -7.53 -18.46 22.30
C ARG A 542 -8.85 -17.83 22.70
N PHE A 543 -9.14 -16.63 22.18
CA PHE A 543 -10.41 -15.96 22.41
C PHE A 543 -11.56 -16.79 21.83
N LEU A 544 -11.44 -17.27 20.59
CA LEU A 544 -12.46 -18.13 19.97
C LEU A 544 -12.69 -19.44 20.75
N GLN A 545 -11.64 -20.06 21.28
CA GLN A 545 -11.77 -21.23 22.14
C GLN A 545 -12.51 -20.91 23.44
N THR A 546 -12.25 -19.74 24.03
CA THR A 546 -12.88 -19.28 25.28
C THR A 546 -14.36 -18.95 25.08
N GLU A 547 -14.73 -18.45 23.90
CA GLU A 547 -16.13 -18.19 23.52
C GLU A 547 -16.86 -19.47 23.05
N GLU A 548 -16.21 -20.64 23.11
CA GLU A 548 -16.77 -21.97 22.82
C GLU A 548 -17.51 -22.05 21.47
N ILE A 549 -16.99 -21.34 20.45
CA ILE A 549 -17.66 -21.22 19.14
C ILE A 549 -17.54 -22.47 18.25
N GLU A 550 -16.70 -23.42 18.62
CA GLU A 550 -16.45 -24.61 17.81
C GLU A 550 -17.70 -25.48 17.68
N ASN A 551 -18.02 -25.90 16.45
CA ASN A 551 -19.22 -26.65 16.09
C ASN A 551 -20.56 -25.98 16.44
N GLN A 552 -20.55 -24.71 16.85
CA GLN A 552 -21.76 -23.92 17.08
C GLN A 552 -22.27 -23.36 15.75
N ILE A 553 -23.60 -23.26 15.64
CA ILE A 553 -24.24 -22.57 14.50
C ILE A 553 -24.32 -21.08 14.82
N ILE A 554 -23.55 -20.28 14.08
CA ILE A 554 -23.40 -18.85 14.33
C ILE A 554 -23.77 -18.06 13.07
N GLN A 555 -24.40 -16.89 13.22
CA GLN A 555 -24.69 -15.98 12.12
C GLN A 555 -23.60 -14.92 11.96
N LEU A 556 -23.46 -14.37 10.75
CA LEU A 556 -22.43 -13.38 10.45
C LEU A 556 -22.43 -12.16 11.40
N PRO A 557 -23.58 -11.55 11.77
CA PRO A 557 -23.59 -10.44 12.74
C PRO A 557 -22.97 -10.80 14.09
N THR A 558 -23.19 -12.02 14.58
CA THR A 558 -22.60 -12.49 15.84
C THR A 558 -21.07 -12.62 15.74
N LEU A 559 -20.55 -13.08 14.59
CA LEU A 559 -19.09 -13.14 14.38
C LEU A 559 -18.44 -11.76 14.35
N TYR A 560 -19.09 -10.76 13.76
CA TYR A 560 -18.63 -9.37 13.82
C TYR A 560 -18.71 -8.78 15.23
N SER A 561 -19.73 -9.15 16.02
CA SER A 561 -19.81 -8.78 17.44
C SER A 561 -18.67 -9.41 18.25
N LEU A 562 -18.33 -10.68 17.99
CA LEU A 562 -17.17 -11.35 18.61
C LEU A 562 -15.85 -10.69 18.21
N TYR A 563 -15.71 -10.29 16.95
CA TYR A 563 -14.56 -9.51 16.48
C TYR A 563 -14.43 -8.19 17.24
N ARG A 564 -15.52 -7.43 17.37
CA ARG A 564 -15.53 -6.20 18.18
C ARG A 564 -15.14 -6.47 19.64
N LYS A 565 -15.76 -7.47 20.27
CA LYS A 565 -15.48 -7.90 21.65
C LYS A 565 -14.00 -8.29 21.82
N PHE A 566 -13.42 -9.00 20.86
CA PHE A 566 -12.01 -9.38 20.89
C PHE A 566 -11.10 -8.16 21.03
N HIS A 567 -11.30 -7.12 20.21
CA HIS A 567 -10.49 -5.89 20.26
C HIS A 567 -10.59 -5.12 21.58
N GLU A 568 -11.65 -5.36 22.37
CA GLU A 568 -11.85 -4.72 23.66
C GLU A 568 -11.15 -5.47 24.80
N THR A 569 -10.81 -6.75 24.60
CA THR A 569 -10.12 -7.57 25.61
C THR A 569 -8.68 -7.12 25.86
N GLU A 570 -8.24 -7.20 27.11
CA GLU A 570 -6.88 -6.81 27.50
C GLU A 570 -5.80 -7.67 26.83
N LEU A 571 -6.03 -8.98 26.71
CA LEU A 571 -5.10 -9.89 26.03
C LEU A 571 -4.92 -9.53 24.56
N ALA A 572 -5.99 -9.13 23.87
CA ALA A 572 -5.90 -8.72 22.47
C ALA A 572 -5.15 -7.39 22.32
N LYS A 573 -5.43 -6.41 23.20
CA LYS A 573 -4.73 -5.12 23.20
C LYS A 573 -3.22 -5.28 23.39
N GLN A 574 -2.80 -6.07 24.37
CA GLN A 574 -1.38 -6.36 24.62
C GLN A 574 -0.71 -7.08 23.45
N ALA A 575 -1.43 -8.02 22.83
CA ALA A 575 -0.94 -8.75 21.66
C ALA A 575 -0.79 -7.83 20.44
N MET A 576 -1.80 -7.02 20.14
CA MET A 576 -1.78 -6.04 19.05
C MET A 576 -0.72 -4.96 19.26
N GLU A 577 -0.54 -4.48 20.49
CA GLU A 577 0.51 -3.51 20.83
C GLU A 577 1.91 -4.07 20.54
N SER A 578 2.18 -5.31 20.96
CA SER A 578 3.46 -5.98 20.74
C SER A 578 3.78 -6.12 19.24
N ASP A 579 2.81 -6.61 18.46
CA ASP A 579 2.93 -6.78 17.01
C ASP A 579 3.10 -5.41 16.31
N LEU A 580 2.33 -4.38 16.70
CA LEU A 580 2.44 -3.02 16.15
C LEU A 580 3.77 -2.35 16.45
N LEU A 581 4.29 -2.46 17.68
CA LEU A 581 5.59 -1.89 18.03
C LEU A 581 6.73 -2.51 17.21
N ALA A 582 6.68 -3.82 16.97
CA ALA A 582 7.62 -4.48 16.08
C ALA A 582 7.50 -3.94 14.63
N CYS A 583 6.27 -3.76 14.15
CA CYS A 583 6.00 -3.21 12.82
C CYS A 583 6.47 -1.76 12.67
N PHE A 584 6.23 -0.90 13.67
CA PHE A 584 6.70 0.49 13.69
C PHE A 584 8.22 0.58 13.69
N LYS A 585 8.91 -0.23 14.49
CA LYS A 585 10.38 -0.26 14.51
C LYS A 585 10.94 -0.59 13.14
N GLN A 586 10.37 -1.59 12.44
CA GLN A 586 10.75 -1.88 11.06
C GLN A 586 10.41 -0.72 10.12
N GLY A 587 9.25 -0.10 10.31
CA GLY A 587 8.80 1.05 9.52
C GLY A 587 9.76 2.24 9.61
N VAL A 588 10.25 2.57 10.80
CA VAL A 588 11.24 3.63 11.01
C VAL A 588 12.55 3.31 10.28
N GLN A 589 13.03 2.08 10.35
CA GLN A 589 14.23 1.67 9.61
C GLN A 589 14.02 1.81 8.10
N LEU A 590 12.86 1.41 7.59
CA LEU A 590 12.54 1.52 6.18
C LEU A 590 12.45 2.99 5.73
N ILE A 591 11.79 3.85 6.50
CA ILE A 591 11.71 5.29 6.24
C ILE A 591 13.11 5.91 6.19
N LYS A 592 13.95 5.65 7.20
CA LYS A 592 15.34 6.15 7.24
C LYS A 592 16.18 5.70 6.04
N ASN A 593 15.95 4.50 5.54
CA ASN A 593 16.70 3.92 4.42
C ASN A 593 16.19 4.35 3.05
N LYS A 594 14.90 4.68 2.91
CA LYS A 594 14.23 4.85 1.62
C LYS A 594 13.71 6.25 1.34
N VAL A 595 13.26 6.96 2.37
CA VAL A 595 12.82 8.35 2.24
C VAL A 595 14.06 9.23 2.14
N VAL A 596 14.18 9.92 1.00
CA VAL A 596 15.30 10.82 0.74
C VAL A 596 14.86 12.23 1.05
N ASP A 597 15.75 12.99 1.69
CA ASP A 597 15.59 14.42 1.86
C ASP A 597 15.29 15.12 0.51
N PRO A 598 14.49 16.19 0.51
CA PRO A 598 14.31 17.08 -0.64
C PRO A 598 15.64 17.53 -1.27
N ILE A 599 16.06 16.88 -2.36
CA ILE A 599 17.29 17.20 -3.09
C ILE A 599 17.07 17.39 -4.59
N THR A 600 17.71 18.39 -5.16
CA THR A 600 17.84 18.62 -6.60
C THR A 600 19.11 17.94 -7.11
N ILE A 601 18.94 16.98 -8.01
CA ILE A 601 20.04 16.37 -8.75
C ILE A 601 20.08 17.03 -10.13
N PRO A 602 21.23 17.58 -10.59
CA PRO A 602 21.35 18.10 -11.94
C PRO A 602 20.89 17.03 -12.94
N PRO A 603 20.01 17.36 -13.90
CA PRO A 603 19.51 16.37 -14.83
C PRO A 603 20.69 15.75 -15.58
N LYS A 604 20.87 14.43 -15.45
CA LYS A 604 21.68 13.70 -16.43
C LYS A 604 21.01 13.89 -17.78
N LYS A 605 21.78 14.18 -18.83
CA LYS A 605 21.29 14.23 -20.22
C LYS A 605 20.35 13.03 -20.42
N SER A 606 19.09 13.31 -20.70
CA SER A 606 18.06 12.29 -20.86
C SER A 606 18.46 11.41 -22.04
N THR A 607 18.98 10.22 -21.76
CA THR A 607 18.68 9.08 -22.62
C THR A 607 17.16 8.94 -22.64
N GLU A 608 16.62 8.69 -23.83
CA GLU A 608 15.18 8.62 -24.15
C GLU A 608 14.33 7.95 -23.06
N LYS A 609 13.03 8.33 -22.99
CA LYS A 609 12.01 7.78 -22.07
C LYS A 609 12.04 6.24 -22.10
N GLY A 610 12.90 5.63 -21.30
CA GLY A 610 13.00 4.19 -21.14
C GLY A 610 11.80 3.66 -20.35
N ARG A 611 11.50 2.39 -20.57
CA ARG A 611 10.48 1.60 -19.85
C ARG A 611 10.48 1.79 -18.32
N SER A 612 9.35 1.52 -17.68
CA SER A 612 9.19 1.68 -16.23
C SER A 612 10.17 0.78 -15.46
N LYS A 613 11.09 1.40 -14.70
CA LYS A 613 12.02 0.70 -13.81
C LYS A 613 11.45 0.62 -12.41
N ILE A 614 11.81 -0.43 -11.67
CA ILE A 614 11.49 -0.53 -10.24
C ILE A 614 12.18 0.63 -9.50
N SER A 615 11.43 1.37 -8.70
CA SER A 615 11.96 2.52 -7.95
C SER A 615 13.02 2.07 -6.92
N LYS A 616 14.10 2.85 -6.78
CA LYS A 616 15.14 2.63 -5.75
C LYS A 616 14.62 2.92 -4.33
N HIS A 617 13.58 3.75 -4.28
CA HIS A 617 13.01 4.33 -3.07
C HIS A 617 11.60 3.77 -2.81
N SER A 618 11.30 2.57 -3.32
CA SER A 618 10.04 1.89 -3.01
C SER A 618 9.94 1.61 -1.51
N LEU A 619 8.80 1.94 -0.92
CA LEU A 619 8.45 1.51 0.44
C LEU A 619 7.73 0.15 0.43
N ARG A 620 7.23 -0.28 -0.72
CA ARG A 620 6.51 -1.55 -0.87
C ARG A 620 7.47 -2.66 -1.31
N GLY A 621 8.24 -3.16 -0.35
CA GLY A 621 9.22 -4.23 -0.56
C GLY A 621 10.37 -3.89 -1.52
N GLU A 622 11.45 -4.64 -1.43
CA GLU A 622 12.61 -4.51 -2.32
C GLU A 622 12.60 -5.63 -3.35
N ASN A 623 11.96 -5.40 -4.50
CA ASN A 623 11.85 -6.40 -5.57
C ASN A 623 12.83 -6.12 -6.72
N ARG A 624 13.21 -7.16 -7.47
CA ARG A 624 13.96 -7.08 -8.73
C ARG A 624 13.27 -7.91 -9.81
N PHE A 625 13.43 -7.53 -11.07
CA PHE A 625 13.05 -8.37 -12.19
C PHE A 625 13.90 -9.64 -12.18
N VAL A 626 13.25 -10.78 -12.39
CA VAL A 626 13.90 -12.09 -12.36
C VAL A 626 13.53 -12.90 -13.58
N GLN A 627 14.42 -13.81 -13.97
CA GLN A 627 14.23 -14.79 -15.03
C GLN A 627 14.49 -16.18 -14.46
N MET A 628 13.80 -17.19 -14.97
CA MET A 628 13.94 -18.57 -14.53
C MET A 628 13.58 -19.53 -15.65
N ALA A 629 14.26 -20.67 -15.66
CA ALA A 629 13.94 -21.76 -16.56
C ALA A 629 12.60 -22.40 -16.17
N VAL A 630 11.97 -23.06 -17.14
CA VAL A 630 10.68 -23.74 -16.96
C VAL A 630 10.92 -25.21 -16.57
N CYS A 631 10.11 -25.72 -15.65
CA CYS A 631 10.01 -27.15 -15.40
C CYS A 631 8.55 -27.62 -15.43
N GLU A 632 8.33 -28.87 -15.81
CA GLU A 632 7.03 -29.52 -15.84
C GLU A 632 6.88 -30.50 -14.68
N VAL A 633 5.71 -30.48 -14.03
CA VAL A 633 5.38 -31.29 -12.85
C VAL A 633 4.05 -32.04 -13.00
N SER A 634 3.62 -32.31 -14.23
CA SER A 634 2.36 -33.03 -14.53
C SER A 634 2.35 -34.46 -13.96
N GLN A 635 3.49 -35.15 -13.98
CA GLN A 635 3.66 -36.51 -13.46
C GLN A 635 4.37 -36.53 -12.10
N TRP A 636 3.95 -35.67 -11.16
CA TRP A 636 4.57 -35.60 -9.82
C TRP A 636 4.67 -36.99 -9.16
N PRO A 637 5.82 -37.37 -8.57
CA PRO A 637 7.00 -36.55 -8.21
C PRO A 637 8.07 -36.38 -9.30
N LYS A 638 7.82 -36.81 -10.55
CA LYS A 638 8.75 -36.58 -11.66
C LYS A 638 8.76 -35.09 -12.04
N ILE A 639 9.96 -34.53 -12.23
CA ILE A 639 10.17 -33.15 -12.67
C ILE A 639 10.93 -33.20 -13.99
N GLU A 640 10.38 -32.57 -15.03
CA GLU A 640 11.03 -32.46 -16.33
C GLU A 640 11.53 -31.02 -16.55
N PHE A 641 12.84 -30.85 -16.75
CA PHE A 641 13.43 -29.53 -16.96
C PHE A 641 13.41 -29.18 -18.44
N MET A 642 12.78 -28.06 -18.79
CA MET A 642 12.61 -27.65 -20.18
C MET A 642 13.74 -26.73 -20.63
N ASN A 643 14.12 -26.81 -21.91
CA ASN A 643 15.07 -25.89 -22.54
C ASN A 643 14.41 -24.56 -22.94
N GLN A 644 13.69 -23.92 -22.01
CA GLN A 644 13.07 -22.62 -22.22
C GLN A 644 13.02 -21.79 -20.94
N TYR A 645 12.92 -20.48 -21.10
CA TYR A 645 12.73 -19.50 -20.02
C TYR A 645 11.27 -19.06 -19.90
N ALA A 646 10.87 -18.60 -18.72
CA ALA A 646 9.47 -18.33 -18.37
C ALA A 646 8.80 -17.26 -19.26
N TYR A 647 9.58 -16.28 -19.72
CA TYR A 647 9.15 -15.22 -20.62
C TYR A 647 10.32 -14.74 -21.48
N GLN A 648 10.02 -14.07 -22.58
CA GLN A 648 11.02 -13.43 -23.44
C GLN A 648 11.31 -12.02 -22.93
N PRO A 649 12.59 -11.61 -22.81
CA PRO A 649 12.94 -10.22 -22.52
C PRO A 649 12.31 -9.27 -23.54
N PRO A 650 11.94 -8.04 -23.14
CA PRO A 650 11.36 -7.06 -24.06
C PRO A 650 12.33 -6.73 -25.20
N VAL A 651 11.83 -6.74 -26.44
CA VAL A 651 12.62 -6.43 -27.64
C VAL A 651 12.58 -4.93 -27.97
N SER A 652 11.57 -4.21 -27.46
CA SER A 652 11.45 -2.75 -27.62
C SER A 652 10.93 -2.08 -26.35
N ASP A 653 11.21 -0.78 -26.20
CA ASP A 653 10.80 0.02 -25.04
C ASP A 653 9.30 0.31 -24.94
N ARG A 654 8.53 0.05 -26.01
CA ARG A 654 7.09 0.37 -26.09
C ARG A 654 6.19 -0.84 -25.93
N GLU A 655 6.75 -2.04 -25.88
CA GLU A 655 5.98 -3.27 -25.83
C GLU A 655 5.67 -3.66 -24.39
N GLN A 656 4.41 -3.98 -24.10
CA GLN A 656 4.08 -4.66 -22.84
C GLN A 656 4.72 -6.04 -22.90
N PHE A 657 5.56 -6.35 -21.92
CA PHE A 657 6.20 -7.64 -21.80
C PHE A 657 5.74 -8.32 -20.53
N ASP A 658 5.64 -9.63 -20.61
CA ASP A 658 5.36 -10.45 -19.46
C ASP A 658 6.58 -10.50 -18.54
N ASN A 659 6.38 -10.51 -17.22
CA ASN A 659 7.50 -10.44 -16.29
C ASN A 659 7.21 -11.05 -14.93
N LEU A 660 8.31 -11.29 -14.22
CA LEU A 660 8.35 -11.80 -12.85
C LEU A 660 9.24 -10.90 -12.01
N THR A 661 8.87 -10.76 -10.75
CA THR A 661 9.70 -10.07 -9.75
C THR A 661 9.83 -10.92 -8.49
N ALA A 662 11.01 -10.90 -7.87
CA ALA A 662 11.25 -11.54 -6.58
C ALA A 662 11.86 -10.55 -5.58
N ALA A 663 11.65 -10.82 -4.29
CA ALA A 663 12.20 -10.00 -3.21
C ALA A 663 13.72 -10.18 -3.12
N LEU A 664 14.42 -9.13 -2.71
CA LEU A 664 15.87 -9.12 -2.57
C LEU A 664 16.36 -10.19 -1.58
N ASP A 665 15.65 -10.37 -0.45
CA ASP A 665 15.97 -11.41 0.52
C ASP A 665 15.84 -12.81 -0.09
N GLU A 666 14.83 -13.06 -0.92
CA GLU A 666 14.65 -14.34 -1.62
C GLU A 666 15.80 -14.59 -2.62
N ILE A 667 16.18 -13.57 -3.38
CA ILE A 667 17.28 -13.62 -4.34
C ILE A 667 18.64 -13.88 -3.65
N GLN A 668 18.83 -13.29 -2.46
CA GLN A 668 20.06 -13.39 -1.67
C GLN A 668 20.07 -14.56 -0.67
N GLY A 669 19.02 -15.38 -0.64
CA GLY A 669 18.96 -16.56 0.21
C GLY A 669 18.62 -16.30 1.69
N TYR A 670 18.00 -15.16 2.02
CA TYR A 670 17.64 -14.76 3.39
C TYR A 670 18.83 -14.71 4.36
N GLY A 671 20.03 -14.38 3.84
CA GLY A 671 21.27 -14.36 4.59
C GLY A 671 22.02 -15.69 4.66
N ASP A 672 21.44 -16.77 4.12
CA ASP A 672 22.08 -18.07 3.97
C ASP A 672 22.88 -18.11 2.66
N SER A 673 24.20 -18.26 2.76
CA SER A 673 25.10 -18.29 1.60
C SER A 673 24.80 -19.45 0.66
N ASP A 674 24.31 -20.58 1.18
CA ASP A 674 24.01 -21.78 0.39
C ASP A 674 22.74 -21.62 -0.43
N ARG A 675 21.92 -20.61 -0.11
CA ARG A 675 20.68 -20.25 -0.82
C ARG A 675 20.87 -19.06 -1.76
N ASN A 676 22.07 -18.50 -1.86
CA ASN A 676 22.31 -17.22 -2.55
C ASN A 676 22.40 -17.37 -4.08
N LEU A 677 21.25 -17.21 -4.75
CA LEU A 677 21.13 -17.32 -6.20
C LEU A 677 21.85 -16.20 -6.96
N LEU A 678 21.97 -15.02 -6.35
CA LEU A 678 22.71 -13.89 -6.92
C LEU A 678 24.21 -14.19 -7.04
N ALA A 679 24.80 -14.76 -5.99
CA ALA A 679 26.20 -15.17 -5.99
C ALA A 679 26.46 -16.26 -7.04
N TYR A 680 25.52 -17.21 -7.18
CA TYR A 680 25.56 -18.21 -8.22
C TYR A 680 25.53 -17.57 -9.63
N MET A 681 24.59 -16.66 -9.88
CA MET A 681 24.51 -15.90 -11.14
C MET A 681 25.82 -15.17 -11.44
N LYS A 682 26.36 -14.39 -10.51
CA LYS A 682 27.65 -13.69 -10.71
C LYS A 682 28.77 -14.64 -11.13
N SER A 683 28.81 -15.84 -10.55
CA SER A 683 29.87 -16.81 -10.82
C SER A 683 29.75 -17.52 -12.17
N LYS A 684 28.53 -17.84 -12.63
CA LYS A 684 28.30 -18.71 -13.81
C LYS A 684 27.66 -18.02 -15.01
N HIS A 685 26.92 -16.92 -14.84
CA HIS A 685 26.04 -16.36 -15.87
C HIS A 685 26.74 -16.05 -17.21
N HIS A 686 27.93 -15.43 -17.16
CA HIS A 686 28.72 -15.09 -18.35
C HIS A 686 29.16 -16.31 -19.18
N ASN A 687 29.29 -17.49 -18.57
CA ASN A 687 29.60 -18.73 -19.28
C ASN A 687 28.35 -19.40 -19.86
N ILE A 688 27.17 -19.12 -19.29
CA ILE A 688 25.90 -19.73 -19.69
C ILE A 688 25.25 -18.91 -20.81
N ILE A 689 24.95 -17.64 -20.53
CA ILE A 689 24.21 -16.72 -21.43
C ILE A 689 25.16 -15.90 -22.30
N GLY A 690 26.42 -15.71 -21.87
CA GLY A 690 27.36 -14.79 -22.50
C GLY A 690 27.40 -13.42 -21.81
N GLY A 691 28.19 -12.49 -22.34
CA GLY A 691 28.34 -11.13 -21.80
C GLY A 691 29.52 -10.96 -20.83
N GLN A 692 29.60 -9.78 -20.21
CA GLN A 692 30.69 -9.44 -19.30
C GLN A 692 30.46 -9.98 -17.89
N LYS A 693 31.51 -10.50 -17.26
CA LYS A 693 31.46 -10.95 -15.87
C LYS A 693 31.30 -9.76 -14.93
N ALA A 694 30.23 -9.77 -14.13
CA ALA A 694 30.02 -8.75 -13.10
C ALA A 694 31.08 -8.87 -11.98
N PHE A 695 31.67 -7.74 -11.59
CA PHE A 695 32.69 -7.70 -10.55
C PHE A 695 32.11 -7.80 -9.12
N LYS A 696 30.90 -7.26 -8.90
CA LYS A 696 30.23 -7.22 -7.58
C LYS A 696 28.74 -7.52 -7.70
N ASP A 697 28.20 -8.26 -6.74
CA ASP A 697 26.80 -8.73 -6.72
C ASP A 697 25.79 -7.58 -6.71
N PHE A 698 26.12 -6.46 -6.05
CA PHE A 698 25.23 -5.30 -5.98
C PHE A 698 24.98 -4.64 -7.35
N ILE A 699 25.90 -4.82 -8.32
CA ILE A 699 25.75 -4.26 -9.67
C ILE A 699 24.57 -4.95 -10.36
N LEU A 700 24.55 -6.29 -10.32
CA LEU A 700 23.46 -7.11 -10.86
C LEU A 700 22.12 -6.74 -10.22
N LEU A 701 22.08 -6.55 -8.90
CA LEU A 701 20.86 -6.11 -8.23
C LEU A 701 20.41 -4.71 -8.66
N ASN A 702 21.32 -3.77 -8.89
CA ASN A 702 20.92 -2.43 -9.30
C ASN A 702 20.46 -2.40 -10.77
N GLU A 703 21.08 -3.21 -11.63
CA GLU A 703 20.69 -3.40 -13.04
C GLU A 703 19.33 -4.10 -13.14
N ALA A 704 19.05 -5.12 -12.33
CA ALA A 704 17.79 -5.86 -12.32
C ALA A 704 16.56 -5.08 -11.81
N ARG A 705 16.70 -3.77 -11.59
CA ARG A 705 15.55 -2.85 -11.51
C ARG A 705 14.99 -2.53 -12.89
N ASP A 706 15.74 -2.85 -13.93
CA ASP A 706 15.43 -2.74 -15.33
C ASP A 706 15.15 -4.16 -15.89
N PRO A 707 14.01 -4.41 -16.54
CA PRO A 707 13.62 -5.75 -16.97
C PRO A 707 14.50 -6.38 -18.05
N GLU A 708 15.36 -5.64 -18.73
CA GLU A 708 16.35 -6.20 -19.68
C GLU A 708 17.48 -6.95 -18.97
N PHE A 709 17.75 -6.60 -17.72
CA PHE A 709 18.86 -7.17 -16.95
C PHE A 709 18.36 -7.96 -15.74
N PRO A 710 17.44 -8.93 -15.89
CA PRO A 710 16.85 -9.64 -14.76
C PRO A 710 17.87 -10.52 -14.06
N VAL A 711 17.66 -10.79 -12.77
CA VAL A 711 18.44 -11.82 -12.06
C VAL A 711 17.93 -13.20 -12.46
N TYR A 712 18.83 -14.08 -12.91
CA TYR A 712 18.51 -15.46 -13.27
C TYR A 712 18.53 -16.34 -12.02
N LEU A 713 17.36 -16.87 -11.65
CA LEU A 713 17.19 -17.75 -10.49
C LEU A 713 17.39 -19.24 -10.80
N SER A 714 17.37 -19.59 -12.09
CA SER A 714 17.68 -20.91 -12.63
C SER A 714 18.07 -20.80 -14.11
N TYR A 715 18.61 -21.89 -14.66
CA TYR A 715 19.07 -21.98 -16.04
C TYR A 715 18.51 -23.24 -16.71
N THR A 716 18.39 -23.19 -18.03
CA THR A 716 17.97 -24.33 -18.85
C THR A 716 19.02 -25.45 -18.82
N PRO A 717 18.64 -26.72 -19.06
CA PRO A 717 19.59 -27.81 -19.21
C PRO A 717 20.74 -27.51 -20.18
N GLU A 718 20.44 -27.01 -21.38
CA GLU A 718 21.46 -26.62 -22.37
C GLU A 718 22.41 -25.53 -21.84
N GLY A 719 21.87 -24.59 -21.04
CA GLY A 719 22.68 -23.57 -20.39
C GLY A 719 23.62 -24.16 -19.33
N LEU A 720 23.14 -25.13 -18.56
CA LEU A 720 23.95 -25.81 -17.54
C LEU A 720 25.04 -26.70 -18.15
N ASP A 721 24.80 -27.31 -19.31
CA ASP A 721 25.80 -28.11 -20.04
C ASP A 721 27.08 -27.33 -20.35
N ARG A 722 26.97 -26.01 -20.54
CA ARG A 722 28.12 -25.10 -20.76
C ARG A 722 29.01 -24.91 -19.53
N VAL A 723 28.54 -25.27 -18.33
CA VAL A 723 29.25 -25.01 -17.06
C VAL A 723 29.46 -26.24 -16.19
N GLY A 724 29.25 -27.44 -16.73
CA GLY A 724 29.40 -28.72 -16.03
C GLY A 724 28.14 -29.60 -15.99
N GLY A 725 27.13 -29.28 -16.79
CA GLY A 725 25.88 -30.01 -16.89
C GLY A 725 25.01 -29.91 -15.65
N GLU A 726 24.08 -30.86 -15.52
CA GLU A 726 23.12 -30.97 -14.43
C GLU A 726 23.75 -30.88 -13.02
N SER A 727 24.98 -31.37 -12.86
CA SER A 727 25.73 -31.29 -11.59
C SER A 727 26.03 -29.86 -11.11
N SER A 728 26.00 -28.89 -12.02
CA SER A 728 26.22 -27.49 -11.72
C SER A 728 24.96 -26.75 -11.26
N ARG A 729 23.79 -27.39 -11.31
CA ARG A 729 22.53 -26.80 -10.87
C ARG A 729 22.60 -26.38 -9.40
N HIS A 730 22.13 -25.17 -9.12
CA HIS A 730 22.01 -24.70 -7.74
C HIS A 730 20.91 -25.48 -7.00
N SER A 731 21.19 -25.96 -5.78
CA SER A 731 20.26 -26.79 -4.97
C SER A 731 18.98 -26.07 -4.56
N TYR A 732 19.01 -24.73 -4.52
CA TYR A 732 17.87 -23.86 -4.25
C TYR A 732 17.36 -23.11 -5.49
N ALA A 733 17.72 -23.55 -6.71
CA ALA A 733 17.28 -22.92 -7.95
C ALA A 733 15.76 -22.78 -8.00
N VAL A 734 15.27 -21.61 -8.43
CA VAL A 734 13.83 -21.33 -8.56
C VAL A 734 13.44 -21.44 -10.02
N TYR A 735 12.45 -22.27 -10.31
CA TYR A 735 11.91 -22.53 -11.64
C TYR A 735 10.51 -21.96 -11.76
N TYR A 736 10.10 -21.65 -12.99
CA TYR A 736 8.70 -21.44 -13.30
C TYR A 736 8.07 -22.79 -13.60
N ALA A 737 7.36 -23.36 -12.62
CA ALA A 737 6.76 -24.68 -12.77
C ALA A 737 5.43 -24.60 -13.53
N VAL A 738 5.16 -25.59 -14.37
CA VAL A 738 3.91 -25.75 -15.12
C VAL A 738 3.42 -27.20 -15.02
N CYS A 739 2.12 -27.41 -15.22
CA CYS A 739 1.55 -28.74 -15.45
C CYS A 739 0.51 -28.68 -16.57
N ASP A 740 -0.02 -29.85 -16.95
CA ASP A 740 -0.99 -30.00 -18.05
C ASP A 740 -2.26 -29.16 -17.86
N LYS A 741 -2.59 -28.80 -16.61
CA LYS A 741 -3.78 -28.02 -16.26
C LYS A 741 -3.54 -26.51 -16.31
N GLN A 742 -2.42 -26.05 -15.75
CA GLN A 742 -2.13 -24.63 -15.57
C GLN A 742 -0.65 -24.41 -15.17
N PRO A 743 -0.16 -23.17 -15.24
CA PRO A 743 1.07 -22.79 -14.54
C PRO A 743 0.93 -22.99 -13.02
N ILE A 744 2.00 -23.47 -12.39
CA ILE A 744 2.17 -23.51 -10.92
C ILE A 744 2.84 -22.23 -10.42
N GLY A 745 3.64 -21.58 -11.27
CA GLY A 745 4.35 -20.35 -10.94
C GLY A 745 5.76 -20.58 -10.40
N ALA A 746 6.37 -19.53 -9.86
CA ALA A 746 7.73 -19.59 -9.34
C ALA A 746 7.79 -20.43 -8.06
N ILE A 747 8.62 -21.49 -8.07
CA ILE A 747 8.83 -22.41 -6.96
C ILE A 747 10.27 -22.97 -6.99
N SER A 748 10.88 -23.16 -5.83
CA SER A 748 12.24 -23.71 -5.76
C SER A 748 12.27 -25.23 -5.96
N ILE A 749 13.35 -25.75 -6.56
CA ILE A 749 13.56 -27.19 -6.72
C ILE A 749 13.55 -27.92 -5.36
N LYS A 750 14.09 -27.29 -4.32
CA LYS A 750 14.04 -27.82 -2.96
C LYS A 750 12.58 -28.02 -2.52
N GLN A 751 11.70 -27.06 -2.77
CA GLN A 751 10.28 -27.17 -2.43
C GLN A 751 9.51 -28.18 -3.29
N LEU A 752 9.98 -28.52 -4.49
CA LEU A 752 9.39 -29.56 -5.32
C LEU A 752 9.87 -30.98 -4.94
N THR A 753 11.08 -31.11 -4.40
CA THR A 753 11.75 -32.41 -4.20
C THR A 753 11.82 -32.85 -2.75
N THR A 754 11.72 -31.93 -1.79
CA THR A 754 11.71 -32.26 -0.36
C THR A 754 10.43 -31.86 0.33
N ASN A 755 10.00 -32.71 1.26
CA ASN A 755 8.87 -32.42 2.15
C ASN A 755 9.24 -31.41 3.25
N GLU A 756 10.53 -31.11 3.45
CA GLU A 756 11.01 -30.14 4.45
C GLU A 756 10.99 -28.69 3.94
N ASP A 757 10.59 -27.77 4.82
CA ASP A 757 10.53 -26.31 4.61
C ASP A 757 11.90 -25.60 4.57
#